data_AF-A0A3M7J709-F1
#
_entry.id   AF-A0A3M7J709-F1
#
_cell.length_a   1.000
_cell.length_b   1.000
_cell.length_c   1.000
_cell.angle_alpha   90.00
_cell.angle_beta   90.00
_cell.angle_gamma   90.00
#
_symmetry.space_group_name_H-M   'P 1'
#
loop_
_entity.id
_entity.type
_entity.pdbx_description
1 polymer ?
#
loop_
_entity_poly.entity_id
_entity_poly.type
_entity_poly.pdbx_seq_one_letter_code
_entity_poly.pdbx_strand_id
1 'polypeptide(L)'
;MVSALFTLCSYAALAAADWTGNINYGSPSLSHNLGLSMKKVMKRHGHSDWSGSHGDSKDAMYSSGDAPVAKFMEAGMLNFTHGVASGDPYPDSVILWTRASPNFDNNKSNATVQGTVPLYNHELLEYVYTSTSPICVSYAVSTDRNMSNVVSSGRAYTSSDIDYTVKVDAKGLKPWTQYYYQFSICGSDNKSPMGRTKTTPWRHQDVENVSVAVYSCSNFPYGFFNAYGNVARKDSVDYVIHLGDYIYEYSTSSESRPVEPQREIFTLYDYRRRIATYRTDQDLALSHQQFAWITTWDDHEIANNGYRDGFSGLNNTEESFEEDGMGVSVDQRKMNAVRAYFEWMPIRQVDMDNNLRIWRSFQFGSLFDLTMLDTRNYDRSITTLGWNTHYITELLNHASRTLMGSLQENWFYNQLVKSFRRGATWRLIGSQIVFSRVNITTWFGSEEDPYNADAWDGYMANKNRTLKTMYDHGIDNNIMLAGDSHLNWVSDLVWLDHSNYSGQTGSGAVGVEFAGAAVSSSSPFGADSTIAECNNQSRLLVRDNEELQWQEGYYRGYYQLHISPQEVNAEYFGLPSLLTRNGYEVSLANFTVEKGANRLSRPVAGGSVENGALQNDGNVLMSNVTHDTESGEWFVHDFSRITIDPSS
;
A
#
# COMPACT_ATOMS: atom_id res chain seq x y z
N MET A 1 54.57 -0.08 33.40
CA MET A 1 53.72 0.96 34.02
C MET A 1 52.82 1.55 32.94
N VAL A 2 51.51 1.34 33.11
CA VAL A 2 50.36 2.01 32.47
C VAL A 2 50.27 2.02 30.94
N SER A 3 49.39 1.16 30.41
CA SER A 3 48.73 1.38 29.11
C SER A 3 47.28 1.73 29.40
N ALA A 4 46.86 2.95 29.02
CA ALA A 4 45.54 3.50 29.29
C ALA A 4 44.51 2.96 28.27
N LEU A 5 43.46 2.33 28.78
CA LEU A 5 42.24 2.05 28.05
C LEU A 5 41.47 3.36 27.85
N PHE A 6 41.29 3.78 26.60
CA PHE A 6 40.29 4.77 26.23
C PHE A 6 38.94 4.07 26.07
N THR A 7 38.10 4.18 27.09
CA THR A 7 36.67 3.86 26.99
C THR A 7 36.00 5.04 26.30
N LEU A 8 35.63 4.86 25.02
CA LEU A 8 34.73 5.78 24.33
C LEU A 8 33.31 5.59 24.91
N CYS A 9 32.96 6.40 25.90
CA CYS A 9 31.57 6.61 26.25
C CYS A 9 30.90 7.39 25.10
N SER A 10 30.05 6.70 24.34
CA SER A 10 29.07 7.34 23.46
C SER A 10 28.11 8.15 24.31
N TYR A 11 28.31 9.47 24.36
CA TYR A 11 27.30 10.39 24.86
C TYR A 11 26.11 10.37 23.90
N ALA A 12 25.11 9.54 24.19
CA ALA A 12 23.79 9.72 23.63
C ALA A 12 23.24 11.05 24.16
N ALA A 13 23.33 12.11 23.35
CA ALA A 13 22.60 13.33 23.65
C ALA A 13 21.13 12.97 23.81
N LEU A 14 20.54 13.28 24.97
CA LEU A 14 19.11 13.13 25.19
C LEU A 14 18.41 14.07 24.20
N ALA A 15 17.97 13.54 23.07
CA ALA A 15 17.16 14.28 22.12
C ALA A 15 15.91 14.77 22.86
N ALA A 16 15.70 16.09 22.91
CA ALA A 16 14.43 16.65 23.35
C ALA A 16 13.34 16.19 22.38
N ALA A 17 12.14 15.96 22.89
CA ALA A 17 11.01 15.67 22.02
C ALA A 17 10.69 16.92 21.19
N ASP A 18 10.43 16.72 19.91
CA ASP A 18 10.06 17.78 18.97
C ASP A 18 8.81 17.36 18.21
N TRP A 19 7.93 18.33 17.97
CA TRP A 19 6.77 18.15 17.11
C TRP A 19 7.19 17.87 15.68
N THR A 20 8.25 18.52 15.19
CA THR A 20 8.75 18.29 13.83
C THR A 20 9.44 16.93 13.66
N GLY A 21 9.82 16.29 14.79
CA GLY A 21 10.30 14.91 14.80
C GLY A 21 9.22 13.89 14.41
N ASN A 22 7.93 14.25 14.54
CA ASN A 22 6.83 13.44 14.02
C ASN A 22 6.38 14.01 12.66
N ILE A 23 6.73 13.29 11.59
CA ILE A 23 6.55 13.80 10.23
C ILE A 23 5.06 13.94 9.82
N ASN A 24 4.13 13.36 10.59
CA ASN A 24 2.70 13.57 10.38
C ASN A 24 2.26 15.02 10.61
N TYR A 25 2.99 15.81 11.39
CA TYR A 25 2.69 17.24 11.54
C TYR A 25 2.99 18.07 10.28
N GLY A 26 3.84 17.55 9.39
CA GLY A 26 4.01 18.13 8.06
C GLY A 26 2.93 17.68 7.07
N SER A 27 2.10 16.68 7.39
CA SER A 27 1.20 16.08 6.41
C SER A 27 -0.15 16.82 6.29
N PRO A 28 -0.76 16.87 5.10
CA PRO A 28 -0.18 16.56 3.79
C PRO A 28 0.59 17.75 3.22
N SER A 29 0.90 18.80 3.99
CA SER A 29 1.75 19.87 3.48
C SER A 29 2.50 20.66 4.54
N LEU A 30 3.73 21.10 4.21
CA LEU A 30 4.46 22.08 5.03
C LEU A 30 3.85 23.47 4.93
N SER A 31 3.09 23.73 3.87
CA SER A 31 2.41 24.99 3.66
C SER A 31 1.23 25.12 4.63
N HIS A 32 1.23 26.20 5.42
CA HIS A 32 0.22 26.50 6.45
C HIS A 32 -1.24 26.57 5.96
N ASN A 33 -1.47 26.53 4.64
CA ASN A 33 -2.79 26.56 4.04
C ASN A 33 -3.41 25.17 3.79
N LEU A 34 -2.62 24.10 3.87
CA LEU A 34 -3.06 22.73 3.56
C LEU A 34 -2.61 21.69 4.59
N GLY A 35 -1.57 21.98 5.39
CA GLY A 35 -1.16 21.15 6.52
C GLY A 35 -1.38 21.80 7.89
N LEU A 36 -0.94 21.12 8.94
CA LEU A 36 -1.10 21.59 10.30
C LEU A 36 -0.22 22.81 10.59
N SER A 37 -0.83 23.89 11.09
CA SER A 37 -0.06 25.06 11.51
C SER A 37 0.72 24.76 12.79
N MET A 38 2.03 24.52 12.67
CA MET A 38 2.90 24.24 13.81
C MET A 38 2.87 25.31 14.89
N LYS A 39 2.80 26.59 14.49
CA LYS A 39 2.61 27.70 15.42
C LYS A 39 1.33 27.54 16.25
N LYS A 40 0.22 27.12 15.63
CA LYS A 40 -1.07 26.91 16.31
C LYS A 40 -1.04 25.65 17.19
N VAL A 41 -0.43 24.56 16.71
CA VAL A 41 -0.21 23.32 17.50
C VAL A 41 0.54 23.66 18.78
N MET A 42 1.72 24.28 18.64
CA MET A 42 2.57 24.66 19.78
C MET A 42 1.88 25.64 20.73
N LYS A 43 1.18 26.66 20.21
CA LYS A 43 0.42 27.62 21.03
C LYS A 43 -0.64 26.94 21.89
N ARG A 44 -1.42 25.99 21.34
CA ARG A 44 -2.46 25.25 22.09
C ARG A 44 -1.88 24.31 23.16
N HIS A 45 -0.63 23.88 22.97
CA HIS A 45 0.10 23.03 23.91
C HIS A 45 1.01 23.82 24.86
N GLY A 46 0.84 25.15 24.97
CA GLY A 46 1.52 25.98 25.97
C GLY A 46 2.96 26.38 25.63
N HIS A 47 3.40 26.25 24.37
CA HIS A 47 4.69 26.76 23.91
C HIS A 47 4.49 28.15 23.29
N SER A 48 4.94 29.22 23.95
CA SER A 48 4.62 30.61 23.57
C SER A 48 5.49 31.22 22.47
N ASP A 49 6.69 30.71 22.20
CA ASP A 49 7.64 31.41 21.30
C ASP A 49 8.34 30.49 20.29
N TRP A 50 7.96 30.62 19.01
CA TRP A 50 8.73 30.15 17.86
C TRP A 50 9.33 31.37 17.16
N SER A 51 10.65 31.60 17.29
CA SER A 51 11.41 32.48 16.40
C SER A 51 12.03 31.63 15.28
N GLY A 52 11.55 31.80 14.04
CA GLY A 52 11.82 30.90 12.91
C GLY A 52 13.23 30.92 12.32
N SER A 53 14.27 30.85 13.15
CA SER A 53 15.65 30.73 12.71
C SER A 53 16.20 29.34 13.05
N HIS A 54 16.64 28.62 12.01
CA HIS A 54 17.55 27.48 12.17
C HIS A 54 18.83 27.99 12.84
N GLY A 55 19.01 27.73 14.14
CA GLY A 55 20.21 28.11 14.87
C GLY A 55 20.09 27.87 16.37
N ASP A 56 20.83 26.88 16.87
CA ASP A 56 21.23 26.64 18.26
C ASP A 56 20.13 26.65 19.34
N SER A 57 19.59 25.45 19.60
CA SER A 57 18.88 25.14 20.83
C SER A 57 19.86 25.01 22.00
N LYS A 58 20.13 26.13 22.67
CA LYS A 58 20.51 26.13 24.09
C LYS A 58 19.62 27.13 24.83
N ASP A 59 19.01 26.65 25.89
CA ASP A 59 18.28 27.41 26.90
C ASP A 59 16.86 27.91 26.53
N ALA A 60 15.90 26.97 26.50
CA ALA A 60 14.54 27.27 26.94
C ALA A 60 14.34 26.68 28.34
N MET A 61 15.02 27.27 29.32
CA MET A 61 14.81 27.01 30.73
C MET A 61 13.48 27.66 31.15
N TYR A 62 12.62 26.88 31.80
CA TYR A 62 11.33 27.30 32.37
C TYR A 62 11.43 28.68 33.04
N SER A 63 10.78 29.69 32.45
CA SER A 63 10.59 31.01 33.06
C SER A 63 9.12 31.15 33.48
N SER A 64 8.97 31.44 34.76
CA SER A 64 7.76 31.68 35.54
C SER A 64 6.83 32.77 34.97
N GLY A 65 5.51 32.52 35.01
CA GLY A 65 4.47 33.54 34.94
C GLY A 65 3.22 33.12 34.16
N ASP A 66 2.25 32.51 34.85
CA ASP A 66 0.80 32.50 34.53
C ASP A 66 0.29 31.96 33.17
N ALA A 67 1.02 31.06 32.50
CA ALA A 67 0.44 30.19 31.48
C ALA A 67 0.20 28.78 32.08
N PRO A 68 -0.97 28.15 31.90
CA PRO A 68 -1.18 26.77 32.33
C PRO A 68 -0.18 25.88 31.58
N VAL A 69 0.80 25.33 32.30
CA VAL A 69 1.69 24.29 31.79
C VAL A 69 0.78 23.16 31.31
N ALA A 70 0.82 22.85 30.02
CA ALA A 70 0.10 21.72 29.47
C ALA A 70 0.48 20.47 30.26
N LYS A 71 -0.43 19.98 31.10
CA LYS A 71 -0.22 18.77 31.89
C LYS A 71 -0.09 17.61 30.90
N PHE A 72 1.02 16.88 30.84
CA PHE A 72 1.11 15.70 29.97
C PHE A 72 0.03 14.66 30.34
N MET A 73 -0.47 13.89 29.37
CA MET A 73 -1.35 12.77 29.70
C MET A 73 -0.57 11.75 30.53
N GLU A 74 -1.17 11.23 31.60
CA GLU A 74 -0.50 10.23 32.44
C GLU A 74 -0.24 8.95 31.63
N ALA A 75 0.99 8.44 31.69
CA ALA A 75 1.42 7.31 30.86
C ALA A 75 0.59 6.04 31.06
N GLY A 76 -0.01 5.85 32.25
CA GLY A 76 -0.88 4.73 32.56
C GLY A 76 -2.23 4.75 31.82
N MET A 77 -2.62 5.89 31.22
CA MET A 77 -3.83 5.98 30.40
C MET A 77 -3.58 5.70 28.92
N LEU A 78 -2.32 5.67 28.48
CA LEU A 78 -1.96 5.60 27.06
C LEU A 78 -1.71 4.16 26.64
N ASN A 79 -2.05 3.80 25.41
CA ASN A 79 -1.80 2.46 24.86
C ASN A 79 -1.34 2.54 23.40
N PHE A 80 -0.55 1.55 22.98
CA PHE A 80 -0.20 1.33 21.58
C PHE A 80 -1.30 0.53 20.88
N THR A 81 -2.43 1.19 20.64
CA THR A 81 -3.71 0.54 20.32
C THR A 81 -3.75 -0.20 18.98
N HIS A 82 -2.88 0.14 18.04
CA HIS A 82 -2.87 -0.40 16.67
C HIS A 82 -1.49 -0.96 16.27
N GLY A 83 -0.73 -1.41 17.28
CA GLY A 83 0.59 -2.02 17.09
C GLY A 83 1.62 -1.05 16.53
N VAL A 84 2.51 -1.60 15.71
CA VAL A 84 3.60 -0.86 15.07
C VAL A 84 3.65 -1.19 13.58
N ALA A 85 4.30 -0.35 12.80
CA ALA A 85 4.55 -0.60 11.39
C ALA A 85 5.87 0.02 10.94
N SER A 86 6.45 -0.51 9.87
CA SER A 86 7.58 0.12 9.18
C SER A 86 7.39 0.12 7.68
N GLY A 87 8.01 1.06 6.98
CA GLY A 87 7.80 1.20 5.54
C GLY A 87 8.72 2.20 4.88
N ASP A 88 8.58 2.28 3.56
CA ASP A 88 9.48 3.02 2.66
C ASP A 88 10.95 2.84 3.06
N PRO A 89 11.52 1.64 3.03
CA PRO A 89 12.91 1.47 3.40
C PRO A 89 13.83 2.18 2.38
N TYR A 90 14.91 2.76 2.89
CA TYR A 90 16.06 3.27 2.13
C TYR A 90 17.35 2.65 2.68
N PRO A 91 18.51 2.88 2.03
CA PRO A 91 19.75 2.24 2.47
C PRO A 91 20.19 2.64 3.87
N ASP A 92 19.86 3.85 4.31
CA ASP A 92 20.30 4.39 5.60
C ASP A 92 19.17 4.77 6.53
N SER A 93 17.93 4.46 6.14
CA SER A 93 16.75 4.96 6.84
C SER A 93 15.49 4.15 6.58
N VAL A 94 14.54 4.22 7.50
CA VAL A 94 13.22 3.57 7.36
C VAL A 94 12.17 4.35 8.15
N ILE A 95 10.94 4.40 7.64
CA ILE A 95 9.82 4.96 8.39
C ILE A 95 9.40 3.97 9.46
N LEU A 96 9.25 4.47 10.69
CA LEU A 96 8.64 3.74 11.79
C LEU A 96 7.33 4.43 12.17
N TRP A 97 6.30 3.64 12.43
CA TRP A 97 4.96 4.12 12.73
C TRP A 97 4.36 3.41 13.95
N THR A 98 3.57 4.15 14.74
CA THR A 98 2.66 3.59 15.75
C THR A 98 1.53 4.59 16.06
N ARG A 99 0.56 4.18 16.88
CA ARG A 99 -0.47 5.07 17.46
C ARG A 99 -0.49 4.93 18.98
N ALA A 100 -0.18 6.03 19.67
CA ALA A 100 -0.09 6.10 21.13
C ALA A 100 -1.27 6.90 21.69
N SER A 101 -2.40 6.24 21.92
CA SER A 101 -3.68 6.89 22.20
C SER A 101 -4.23 6.53 23.59
N PRO A 102 -4.96 7.43 24.27
CA PRO A 102 -5.65 7.12 25.53
C PRO A 102 -6.81 6.12 25.37
N ASN A 103 -7.34 5.95 24.16
CA ASN A 103 -8.42 5.03 23.85
C ASN A 103 -8.28 4.45 22.44
N PHE A 104 -9.05 3.40 22.14
CA PHE A 104 -9.07 2.80 20.80
C PHE A 104 -9.80 3.65 19.76
N ASP A 105 -10.72 4.52 20.19
CA ASP A 105 -11.52 5.36 19.30
C ASP A 105 -10.71 6.55 18.74
N ASN A 106 -11.21 7.15 17.67
CA ASN A 106 -10.60 8.31 17.02
C ASN A 106 -11.31 9.57 17.54
N ASN A 107 -10.68 10.74 17.40
CA ASN A 107 -11.35 11.97 17.77
C ASN A 107 -12.53 12.24 16.82
N LYS A 108 -13.77 12.18 17.33
CA LYS A 108 -15.02 12.45 16.60
C LYS A 108 -15.15 13.88 16.08
N SER A 109 -14.23 14.77 16.45
CA SER A 109 -14.19 16.13 15.94
C SER A 109 -13.82 16.13 14.46
N ASN A 110 -14.79 16.51 13.63
CA ASN A 110 -14.60 16.82 12.21
C ASN A 110 -14.07 18.23 11.98
N ALA A 111 -13.86 18.99 13.05
CA ALA A 111 -13.29 20.32 12.91
C ALA A 111 -11.82 20.17 12.46
N THR A 112 -11.34 21.14 11.69
CA THR A 112 -10.01 21.09 11.07
C THR A 112 -9.23 22.36 11.40
N VAL A 113 -7.91 22.24 11.50
CA VAL A 113 -6.99 23.36 11.82
C VAL A 113 -6.94 24.31 10.61
N GLN A 114 -7.21 25.60 10.82
CA GLN A 114 -7.43 26.61 9.76
C GLN A 114 -6.18 27.04 8.94
N GLY A 115 -6.39 27.23 7.63
CA GLY A 115 -5.61 27.93 6.57
C GLY A 115 -6.19 27.64 5.16
N THR A 116 -6.05 28.50 4.13
CA THR A 116 -6.92 28.49 2.91
C THR A 116 -6.60 27.45 1.82
N VAL A 117 -7.38 26.37 1.79
CA VAL A 117 -8.50 26.14 0.84
C VAL A 117 -9.78 26.26 1.68
N PRO A 118 -10.87 26.90 1.22
CA PRO A 118 -11.91 27.40 2.10
C PRO A 118 -12.80 26.27 2.62
N LEU A 119 -12.47 25.66 3.78
CA LEU A 119 -13.44 25.08 4.74
C LEU A 119 -12.76 24.31 5.89
N TYR A 120 -11.95 24.98 6.71
CA TYR A 120 -11.39 24.32 7.89
C TYR A 120 -11.31 25.29 9.07
N ASN A 121 -12.20 25.17 10.05
CA ASN A 121 -12.20 25.99 11.27
C ASN A 121 -12.47 25.16 12.54
N HIS A 122 -11.64 25.33 13.59
CA HIS A 122 -11.85 24.83 14.97
C HIS A 122 -12.22 25.92 15.98
N GLU A 123 -12.22 27.19 15.62
CA GLU A 123 -12.30 28.33 16.53
C GLU A 123 -13.73 28.62 17.05
N LEU A 124 -14.75 27.85 16.66
CA LEU A 124 -16.15 28.16 17.02
C LEU A 124 -16.94 27.03 17.70
N LEU A 125 -16.32 25.89 18.09
CA LEU A 125 -17.04 24.87 18.85
C LEU A 125 -16.75 24.96 20.35
N GLU A 126 -17.77 25.38 21.10
CA GLU A 126 -17.85 25.46 22.57
C GLU A 126 -17.75 24.08 23.28
N TYR A 127 -17.69 22.97 22.53
CA TYR A 127 -17.84 21.60 23.08
C TYR A 127 -16.68 20.64 22.79
N VAL A 128 -15.53 21.10 22.25
CA VAL A 128 -14.38 20.20 22.08
C VAL A 128 -13.51 20.24 23.33
N TYR A 129 -13.62 19.22 24.19
CA TYR A 129 -12.55 18.89 25.14
C TYR A 129 -11.34 18.35 24.37
N THR A 130 -10.64 19.21 23.63
CA THR A 130 -9.32 18.86 23.08
C THR A 130 -8.37 18.67 24.25
N SER A 131 -7.79 17.49 24.38
CA SER A 131 -6.66 17.31 25.29
C SER A 131 -5.55 18.25 24.87
N THR A 132 -5.26 19.27 25.69
CA THR A 132 -4.13 20.19 25.50
C THR A 132 -2.80 19.53 25.87
N SER A 133 -2.82 18.25 26.22
CA SER A 133 -1.70 17.47 26.74
C SER A 133 -0.98 16.76 25.60
N PRO A 134 0.20 17.22 25.16
CA PRO A 134 1.01 16.46 24.22
C PRO A 134 1.36 15.08 24.78
N ILE A 135 1.52 14.09 23.90
CA ILE A 135 2.07 12.78 24.24
C ILE A 135 3.50 12.71 23.71
N CYS A 136 4.46 12.52 24.61
CA CYS A 136 5.84 12.26 24.25
C CYS A 136 6.03 10.76 24.02
N VAL A 137 6.51 10.40 22.83
CA VAL A 137 6.87 9.02 22.49
C VAL A 137 8.35 8.99 22.12
N SER A 138 9.09 8.06 22.71
CA SER A 138 10.45 7.74 22.29
C SER A 138 10.47 6.49 21.43
N TYR A 139 11.41 6.41 20.51
CA TYR A 139 11.66 5.22 19.70
C TYR A 139 13.13 4.81 19.81
N ALA A 140 13.38 3.52 19.66
CA ALA A 140 14.71 2.95 19.55
C ALA A 140 14.74 1.91 18.43
N VAL A 141 15.87 1.85 17.73
CA VAL A 141 16.20 0.89 16.68
C VAL A 141 17.47 0.15 17.09
N SER A 142 17.44 -1.16 17.07
CA SER A 142 18.48 -2.05 17.56
C SER A 142 18.83 -3.13 16.54
N THR A 143 20.08 -3.59 16.54
CA THR A 143 20.50 -4.74 15.71
C THR A 143 20.04 -6.08 16.30
N ASP A 144 19.58 -6.09 17.55
CA ASP A 144 19.10 -7.28 18.25
C ASP A 144 17.74 -7.05 18.91
N ARG A 145 16.97 -8.14 19.00
CA ARG A 145 15.60 -8.15 19.53
C ARG A 145 15.51 -7.77 21.01
N ASN A 146 16.58 -7.96 21.77
CA ASN A 146 16.61 -7.64 23.21
C ASN A 146 16.91 -6.16 23.48
N MET A 147 17.07 -5.33 22.42
CA MET A 147 17.42 -3.91 22.54
C MET A 147 18.75 -3.66 23.26
N SER A 148 19.71 -4.59 23.13
CA SER A 148 21.03 -4.45 23.77
C SER A 148 22.00 -3.59 22.97
N ASN A 149 21.82 -3.46 21.65
CA ASN A 149 22.63 -2.64 20.76
C ASN A 149 21.77 -1.65 19.95
N VAL A 150 21.33 -0.58 20.62
CA VAL A 150 20.56 0.52 20.01
C VAL A 150 21.48 1.37 19.12
N VAL A 151 21.14 1.48 17.84
CA VAL A 151 21.91 2.21 16.81
C VAL A 151 21.27 3.51 16.37
N SER A 152 19.97 3.68 16.58
CA SER A 152 19.23 4.91 16.31
C SER A 152 18.12 5.06 17.34
N SER A 153 17.90 6.27 17.83
CA SER A 153 16.83 6.56 18.79
C SER A 153 16.44 8.03 18.72
N GLY A 154 15.25 8.34 19.23
CA GLY A 154 14.76 9.70 19.24
C GLY A 154 13.46 9.84 20.02
N ARG A 155 12.93 11.05 20.04
CA ARG A 155 11.65 11.39 20.67
C ARG A 155 10.82 12.27 19.75
N ALA A 156 9.52 12.06 19.78
CA ALA A 156 8.57 12.82 18.99
C ALA A 156 7.30 13.09 19.80
N TYR A 157 6.66 14.23 19.54
CA TYR A 157 5.35 14.52 20.11
C TYR A 157 4.22 14.00 19.21
N THR A 158 3.09 13.67 19.82
CA THR A 158 1.82 13.42 19.13
C THR A 158 0.65 13.96 19.95
N SER A 159 -0.48 14.17 19.29
CA SER A 159 -1.71 14.70 19.85
C SER A 159 -2.91 14.29 19.00
N SER A 160 -4.11 14.69 19.42
CA SER A 160 -5.33 14.45 18.65
C SER A 160 -5.33 15.10 17.26
N ASP A 161 -4.44 16.06 16.98
CA ASP A 161 -4.36 16.75 15.69
C ASP A 161 -4.05 15.79 14.54
N ILE A 162 -3.26 14.74 14.82
CA ILE A 162 -2.88 13.69 13.87
C ILE A 162 -3.34 12.32 14.38
N ASP A 163 -4.42 12.30 15.16
CA ASP A 163 -5.02 11.07 15.68
C ASP A 163 -4.07 10.21 16.54
N TYR A 164 -3.17 10.88 17.26
CA TYR A 164 -2.18 10.28 18.15
C TYR A 164 -1.18 9.33 17.46
N THR A 165 -1.09 9.42 16.13
CA THR A 165 -0.11 8.67 15.35
C THR A 165 1.29 9.25 15.54
N VAL A 166 2.29 8.39 15.51
CA VAL A 166 3.71 8.75 15.55
C VAL A 166 4.34 8.16 14.31
N LYS A 167 4.88 9.02 13.45
CA LYS A 167 5.64 8.61 12.27
C LYS A 167 7.00 9.29 12.29
N VAL A 168 8.07 8.51 12.28
CA VAL A 168 9.45 9.01 12.34
C VAL A 168 10.29 8.41 11.23
N ASP A 169 11.23 9.19 10.70
CA ASP A 169 12.24 8.71 9.75
C ASP A 169 13.52 8.34 10.52
N ALA A 170 13.67 7.05 10.83
CA ALA A 170 14.81 6.56 11.59
C ALA A 170 16.04 6.49 10.67
N LYS A 171 16.98 7.42 10.84
CA LYS A 171 18.18 7.59 10.01
C LYS A 171 19.44 7.02 10.66
N GLY A 172 20.53 6.98 9.89
CA GLY A 172 21.85 6.56 10.34
C GLY A 172 22.01 5.03 10.38
N LEU A 173 21.14 4.31 9.69
CA LEU A 173 21.16 2.86 9.63
C LEU A 173 22.16 2.38 8.59
N LYS A 174 22.63 1.13 8.74
CA LYS A 174 23.40 0.46 7.70
C LYS A 174 22.48 -0.10 6.60
N PRO A 175 22.93 -0.11 5.34
CA PRO A 175 22.22 -0.73 4.20
C PRO A 175 22.05 -2.22 4.39
N TRP A 176 21.03 -2.78 3.74
CA TRP A 176 20.79 -4.22 3.66
C TRP A 176 20.87 -4.93 5.01
N THR A 177 20.31 -4.31 6.05
CA THR A 177 20.43 -4.77 7.44
C THR A 177 19.05 -4.88 8.07
N GLN A 178 18.78 -6.02 8.72
CA GLN A 178 17.60 -6.20 9.55
C GLN A 178 17.79 -5.51 10.90
N TYR A 179 16.76 -4.82 11.37
CA TYR A 179 16.69 -4.18 12.67
C TYR A 179 15.41 -4.55 13.41
N TYR A 180 15.44 -4.35 14.73
CA TYR A 180 14.28 -4.37 15.59
C TYR A 180 14.02 -2.96 16.11
N TYR A 181 12.75 -2.60 16.27
CA TYR A 181 12.38 -1.28 16.76
C TYR A 181 11.22 -1.34 17.77
N GLN A 182 11.19 -0.39 18.69
CA GLN A 182 10.15 -0.31 19.70
C GLN A 182 9.92 1.14 20.11
N PHE A 183 8.65 1.49 20.36
CA PHE A 183 8.25 2.76 20.92
C PHE A 183 7.99 2.64 22.41
N SER A 184 8.18 3.73 23.15
CA SER A 184 7.78 3.83 24.55
C SER A 184 7.27 5.22 24.90
N ILE A 185 6.27 5.29 25.77
CA ILE A 185 5.78 6.56 26.30
C ILE A 185 6.89 7.14 27.19
N CYS A 186 7.32 8.37 26.90
CA CYS A 186 8.45 9.00 27.59
C CYS A 186 8.24 9.01 29.12
N GLY A 187 9.28 8.63 29.87
CA GLY A 187 9.24 8.62 31.33
C GLY A 187 8.40 7.50 31.93
N SER A 188 8.11 6.44 31.17
CA SER A 188 7.36 5.27 31.64
C SER A 188 7.91 3.96 31.06
N ASP A 189 7.47 2.83 31.64
CA ASP A 189 7.75 1.49 31.12
C ASP A 189 6.72 1.00 30.08
N ASN A 190 5.78 1.85 29.68
CA ASN A 190 4.76 1.52 28.69
C ASN A 190 5.39 1.47 27.29
N LYS A 191 5.46 0.27 26.71
CA LYS A 191 6.17 -0.04 25.47
C LYS A 191 5.23 -0.63 24.42
N SER A 192 5.48 -0.32 23.16
CA SER A 192 4.78 -0.94 22.04
C SER A 192 5.18 -2.41 21.88
N PRO A 193 4.46 -3.20 21.06
CA PRO A 193 5.01 -4.43 20.50
C PRO A 193 6.37 -4.17 19.81
N MET A 194 7.22 -5.19 19.82
CA MET A 194 8.53 -5.16 19.16
C MET A 194 8.36 -5.34 17.66
N GLY A 195 8.71 -4.34 16.86
CA GLY A 195 8.71 -4.42 15.41
C GLY A 195 10.05 -4.91 14.85
N ARG A 196 10.01 -5.41 13.61
CA ARG A 196 11.16 -5.80 12.79
C ARG A 196 11.08 -5.06 11.46
N THR A 197 12.23 -4.67 10.93
CA THR A 197 12.33 -3.94 9.66
C THR A 197 13.66 -4.25 8.97
N LYS A 198 13.80 -3.88 7.69
CA LYS A 198 15.02 -4.09 6.91
C LYS A 198 15.27 -2.88 6.01
N THR A 199 16.50 -2.39 5.97
CA THR A 199 16.93 -1.33 5.04
C THR A 199 17.23 -1.90 3.66
N THR A 200 17.03 -1.09 2.61
CA THR A 200 17.38 -1.51 1.24
C THR A 200 18.91 -1.57 1.07
N PRO A 201 19.43 -2.27 0.05
CA PRO A 201 20.85 -2.19 -0.28
C PRO A 201 21.19 -0.83 -0.92
N TRP A 202 22.47 -0.42 -0.89
CA TRP A 202 22.90 0.79 -1.62
C TRP A 202 22.75 0.61 -3.12
N ARG A 203 22.53 1.71 -3.85
CA ARG A 203 22.27 1.75 -5.30
C ARG A 203 23.15 0.86 -6.19
N HIS A 204 24.42 0.61 -5.87
CA HIS A 204 25.32 -0.22 -6.68
C HIS A 204 25.82 -1.47 -5.94
N GLN A 205 25.17 -1.81 -4.83
CA GLN A 205 25.48 -3.01 -4.07
C GLN A 205 24.86 -4.21 -4.78
N ASP A 206 25.65 -5.26 -4.95
CA ASP A 206 25.16 -6.53 -5.44
C ASP A 206 24.49 -7.30 -4.29
N VAL A 207 23.29 -7.82 -4.56
CA VAL A 207 22.52 -8.66 -3.65
C VAL A 207 22.08 -9.91 -4.42
N GLU A 208 22.18 -11.07 -3.77
CA GLU A 208 21.95 -12.37 -4.41
C GLU A 208 20.46 -12.66 -4.63
N ASN A 209 19.62 -12.28 -3.67
CA ASN A 209 18.18 -12.48 -3.74
C ASN A 209 17.46 -11.40 -2.92
N VAL A 210 16.29 -11.01 -3.39
CA VAL A 210 15.32 -10.21 -2.63
C VAL A 210 13.95 -10.85 -2.83
N SER A 211 13.27 -11.12 -1.73
CA SER A 211 11.93 -11.71 -1.75
C SER A 211 10.89 -10.66 -1.35
N VAL A 212 9.78 -10.56 -2.09
CA VAL A 212 8.68 -9.65 -1.76
C VAL A 212 7.34 -10.37 -1.79
N ALA A 213 6.45 -10.06 -0.84
CA ALA A 213 5.04 -10.43 -0.96
C ALA A 213 4.26 -9.27 -1.58
N VAL A 214 3.27 -9.58 -2.42
CA VAL A 214 2.41 -8.58 -3.06
C VAL A 214 0.96 -8.80 -2.68
N TYR A 215 0.28 -7.72 -2.30
CA TYR A 215 -1.11 -7.72 -1.86
C TYR A 215 -1.92 -6.58 -2.48
N SER A 216 -3.24 -6.76 -2.53
CA SER A 216 -4.23 -5.71 -2.75
C SER A 216 -5.59 -6.15 -2.20
N CYS A 217 -6.56 -5.22 -2.15
CA CYS A 217 -7.99 -5.53 -2.01
C CYS A 217 -8.32 -6.33 -0.74
N SER A 218 -8.35 -5.64 0.39
CA SER A 218 -8.50 -6.23 1.73
C SER A 218 -9.81 -5.86 2.38
N ASN A 219 -10.95 -6.12 1.74
CA ASN A 219 -12.25 -5.72 2.28
C ASN A 219 -12.55 -6.43 3.62
N PHE A 220 -12.55 -5.66 4.72
CA PHE A 220 -12.59 -6.17 6.10
C PHE A 220 -13.83 -7.01 6.45
N PRO A 221 -15.05 -6.63 6.03
CA PRO A 221 -16.26 -7.43 6.25
C PRO A 221 -16.29 -8.77 5.50
N TYR A 222 -15.54 -8.90 4.40
CA TYR A 222 -15.55 -10.09 3.54
C TYR A 222 -14.64 -11.21 4.04
N GLY A 223 -13.82 -10.99 5.07
CA GLY A 223 -12.98 -12.07 5.56
C GLY A 223 -11.88 -11.67 6.53
N PHE A 224 -11.31 -12.67 7.19
CA PHE A 224 -10.06 -12.54 7.93
C PHE A 224 -8.88 -12.43 6.98
N PHE A 225 -7.90 -11.58 7.32
CA PHE A 225 -6.77 -11.30 6.44
C PHE A 225 -5.64 -12.35 6.55
N ASN A 226 -5.99 -13.63 6.40
CA ASN A 226 -5.08 -14.77 6.55
C ASN A 226 -3.86 -14.67 5.61
N ALA A 227 -4.00 -14.03 4.43
CA ALA A 227 -2.90 -13.79 3.48
C ALA A 227 -1.70 -13.05 4.13
N TYR A 228 -1.98 -12.00 4.91
CA TYR A 228 -0.95 -11.24 5.60
C TYR A 228 -0.26 -12.10 6.67
N GLY A 229 -1.03 -12.90 7.39
CA GLY A 229 -0.54 -13.76 8.45
C GLY A 229 0.33 -14.90 7.92
N ASN A 230 -0.07 -15.54 6.83
CA ASN A 230 0.66 -16.69 6.26
C ASN A 230 2.09 -16.32 5.86
N VAL A 231 2.26 -15.18 5.19
CA VAL A 231 3.60 -14.69 4.84
C VAL A 231 4.43 -14.38 6.08
N ALA A 232 3.82 -13.73 7.08
CA ALA A 232 4.50 -13.39 8.33
C ALA A 232 4.89 -14.62 9.17
N ARG A 233 4.04 -15.66 9.19
CA ARG A 233 4.31 -16.95 9.87
C ARG A 233 5.41 -17.73 9.16
N LYS A 234 5.41 -17.74 7.82
CA LYS A 234 6.47 -18.36 7.00
C LYS A 234 7.81 -17.63 7.07
N ASP A 235 7.81 -16.34 7.41
CA ASP A 235 8.98 -15.46 7.37
C ASP A 235 9.76 -15.58 6.03
N SER A 236 9.00 -15.61 4.93
CA SER A 236 9.48 -16.02 3.59
C SER A 236 9.94 -14.86 2.70
N VAL A 237 9.72 -13.62 3.13
CA VAL A 237 9.99 -12.41 2.33
C VAL A 237 10.78 -11.37 3.10
N ASP A 238 11.44 -10.46 2.37
CA ASP A 238 12.15 -9.33 2.95
C ASP A 238 11.24 -8.10 3.12
N TYR A 239 10.33 -7.89 2.17
CA TYR A 239 9.47 -6.71 2.08
C TYR A 239 8.05 -7.06 1.65
N VAL A 240 7.14 -6.13 1.87
CA VAL A 240 5.76 -6.20 1.39
C VAL A 240 5.51 -5.07 0.40
N ILE A 241 4.85 -5.38 -0.71
CA ILE A 241 4.29 -4.42 -1.65
C ILE A 241 2.76 -4.47 -1.52
N HIS A 242 2.13 -3.32 -1.35
CA HIS A 242 0.65 -3.21 -1.35
C HIS A 242 0.21 -2.28 -2.47
N LEU A 243 -0.63 -2.79 -3.37
CA LEU A 243 -0.99 -2.11 -4.63
C LEU A 243 -2.26 -1.27 -4.53
N GLY A 244 -2.99 -1.34 -3.41
CA GLY A 244 -4.13 -0.48 -3.12
C GLY A 244 -5.30 -1.26 -2.55
N ASP A 245 -6.41 -0.58 -2.26
CA ASP A 245 -7.58 -1.10 -1.55
C ASP A 245 -7.22 -1.69 -0.18
N TYR A 246 -6.38 -0.96 0.55
CA TYR A 246 -6.04 -1.23 1.94
C TYR A 246 -7.27 -1.06 2.86
N ILE A 247 -8.18 -0.16 2.49
CA ILE A 247 -9.51 -0.01 3.09
C ILE A 247 -10.57 0.02 1.99
N TYR A 248 -11.83 -0.19 2.38
CA TYR A 248 -13.01 0.17 1.59
C TYR A 248 -13.82 1.23 2.32
N GLU A 249 -14.50 2.10 1.57
CA GLU A 249 -15.25 3.28 2.00
C GLU A 249 -16.71 2.97 2.35
N TYR A 250 -17.26 1.88 1.82
CA TYR A 250 -18.68 1.54 1.91
C TYR A 250 -19.23 1.32 3.32
N SER A 251 -20.55 1.40 3.45
CA SER A 251 -21.28 0.79 4.57
C SER A 251 -21.26 -0.74 4.47
N THR A 252 -21.48 -1.44 5.58
CA THR A 252 -21.73 -2.89 5.58
C THR A 252 -22.85 -3.24 6.55
N SER A 253 -23.55 -4.33 6.28
CA SER A 253 -24.47 -4.99 7.22
C SER A 253 -23.82 -6.21 7.90
N SER A 254 -22.51 -6.43 7.72
CA SER A 254 -21.81 -7.55 8.37
C SER A 254 -21.84 -7.43 9.89
N GLU A 255 -22.50 -8.38 10.55
CA GLU A 255 -22.53 -8.47 12.01
C GLU A 255 -21.27 -9.16 12.58
N SER A 256 -20.61 -10.01 11.80
CA SER A 256 -19.45 -10.79 12.23
C SER A 256 -18.16 -9.98 12.24
N ARG A 257 -17.99 -9.08 11.27
CA ARG A 257 -16.83 -8.18 11.10
C ARG A 257 -17.28 -6.78 10.67
N PRO A 258 -18.00 -6.04 11.53
CA PRO A 258 -18.50 -4.72 11.19
C PRO A 258 -17.35 -3.73 10.97
N VAL A 259 -17.53 -2.80 10.02
CA VAL A 259 -16.66 -1.63 9.87
C VAL A 259 -17.18 -0.45 10.66
N GLU A 260 -16.29 0.39 11.19
CA GLU A 260 -16.69 1.64 11.83
C GLU A 260 -16.22 2.86 11.00
N PRO A 261 -17.05 3.91 10.87
CA PRO A 261 -18.48 3.88 11.15
C PRO A 261 -19.20 2.95 10.15
N GLN A 262 -20.34 2.35 10.54
CA GLN A 262 -21.17 1.48 9.67
C GLN A 262 -21.98 2.28 8.64
N ARG A 263 -21.30 3.13 7.89
CA ARG A 263 -21.85 3.98 6.82
C ARG A 263 -20.76 4.26 5.80
N GLU A 264 -21.11 4.86 4.67
CA GLU A 264 -20.12 5.39 3.75
C GLU A 264 -19.34 6.56 4.38
N ILE A 265 -18.03 6.60 4.14
CA ILE A 265 -17.09 7.53 4.79
C ILE A 265 -16.78 8.76 3.93
N PHE A 266 -16.84 9.95 4.54
CA PHE A 266 -16.61 11.23 3.85
C PHE A 266 -15.68 12.18 4.62
N THR A 267 -15.80 12.17 5.95
CA THR A 267 -15.07 13.10 6.82
C THR A 267 -13.73 12.53 7.27
N LEU A 268 -12.81 13.40 7.73
CA LEU A 268 -11.53 12.95 8.26
C LEU A 268 -11.67 11.94 9.41
N TYR A 269 -12.65 12.13 10.30
CA TYR A 269 -12.96 11.14 11.34
C TYR A 269 -13.36 9.80 10.73
N ASP A 270 -14.22 9.80 9.71
CA ASP A 270 -14.72 8.57 9.11
C ASP A 270 -13.56 7.75 8.50
N TYR A 271 -12.66 8.40 7.76
CA TYR A 271 -11.47 7.73 7.20
C TYR A 271 -10.51 7.23 8.28
N ARG A 272 -10.20 8.05 9.29
CA ARG A 272 -9.36 7.62 10.42
C ARG A 272 -9.97 6.43 11.16
N ARG A 273 -11.28 6.45 11.38
CA ARG A 273 -12.01 5.39 12.07
C ARG A 273 -12.05 4.12 11.23
N ARG A 274 -12.24 4.24 9.91
CA ARG A 274 -12.21 3.11 8.98
C ARG A 274 -10.85 2.42 8.99
N ILE A 275 -9.77 3.18 8.82
CA ILE A 275 -8.41 2.63 8.86
C ILE A 275 -8.13 1.99 10.23
N ALA A 276 -8.56 2.63 11.32
CA ALA A 276 -8.45 2.06 12.67
C ALA A 276 -9.13 0.70 12.77
N THR A 277 -10.36 0.55 12.25
CA THR A 277 -11.05 -0.75 12.21
C THR A 277 -10.24 -1.80 11.45
N TYR A 278 -9.75 -1.49 10.25
CA TYR A 278 -8.98 -2.45 9.45
C TYR A 278 -7.71 -2.88 10.18
N ARG A 279 -7.03 -1.92 10.83
CA ARG A 279 -5.83 -2.14 11.67
C ARG A 279 -6.08 -2.94 12.96
N THR A 280 -7.32 -3.32 13.26
CA THR A 280 -7.62 -4.26 14.37
C THR A 280 -7.42 -5.72 13.98
N ASP A 281 -7.33 -6.04 12.68
CA ASP A 281 -7.05 -7.41 12.23
C ASP A 281 -5.66 -7.86 12.69
N GLN A 282 -5.61 -9.03 13.32
CA GLN A 282 -4.40 -9.54 13.96
C GLN A 282 -3.32 -9.94 12.95
N ASP A 283 -3.71 -10.43 11.77
CA ASP A 283 -2.76 -10.87 10.74
C ASP A 283 -2.22 -9.67 9.95
N LEU A 284 -3.03 -8.62 9.77
CA LEU A 284 -2.53 -7.33 9.29
C LEU A 284 -1.55 -6.69 10.28
N ALA A 285 -1.89 -6.65 11.57
CA ALA A 285 -1.00 -6.13 12.61
C ALA A 285 0.32 -6.91 12.67
N LEU A 286 0.25 -8.24 12.55
CA LEU A 286 1.43 -9.11 12.52
C LEU A 286 2.33 -8.80 11.31
N SER A 287 1.78 -8.69 10.11
CA SER A 287 2.58 -8.41 8.91
C SER A 287 3.23 -7.02 8.95
N HIS A 288 2.52 -5.99 9.44
CA HIS A 288 3.09 -4.66 9.69
C HIS A 288 4.20 -4.67 10.75
N GLN A 289 4.06 -5.53 11.76
CA GLN A 289 5.09 -5.68 12.79
C GLN A 289 6.36 -6.35 12.26
N GLN A 290 6.27 -7.24 11.25
CA GLN A 290 7.39 -8.06 10.78
C GLN A 290 8.19 -7.49 9.61
N PHE A 291 7.56 -6.71 8.72
CA PHE A 291 8.15 -6.30 7.45
C PHE A 291 8.10 -4.80 7.22
N ALA A 292 9.00 -4.30 6.38
CA ALA A 292 8.87 -2.97 5.80
C ALA A 292 7.92 -3.02 4.60
N TRP A 293 6.87 -2.19 4.64
CA TRP A 293 5.86 -2.10 3.59
C TRP A 293 6.17 -0.95 2.62
N ILE A 294 6.00 -1.23 1.32
CA ILE A 294 6.05 -0.25 0.23
C ILE A 294 4.66 -0.21 -0.39
N THR A 295 3.90 0.85 -0.11
CA THR A 295 2.48 0.90 -0.46
C THR A 295 2.15 2.03 -1.43
N THR A 296 1.10 1.81 -2.21
CA THR A 296 0.35 2.86 -2.91
C THR A 296 -1.14 2.70 -2.59
N TRP A 297 -1.93 3.71 -2.90
CA TRP A 297 -3.39 3.60 -2.86
C TRP A 297 -3.92 3.18 -4.23
N ASP A 298 -5.14 2.66 -4.24
CA ASP A 298 -6.01 2.57 -5.39
C ASP A 298 -7.21 3.52 -5.21
N ASP A 299 -8.43 3.14 -5.59
CA ASP A 299 -9.59 3.99 -5.48
C ASP A 299 -10.23 3.93 -4.09
N HIS A 300 -10.36 2.75 -3.49
CA HIS A 300 -11.11 2.56 -2.25
C HIS A 300 -10.46 3.15 -0.99
N GLU A 301 -9.20 3.57 -1.06
CA GLU A 301 -8.63 4.48 -0.06
C GLU A 301 -9.37 5.82 0.02
N ILE A 302 -10.04 6.22 -1.07
CA ILE A 302 -10.90 7.40 -1.14
C ILE A 302 -12.34 7.01 -1.42
N ALA A 303 -12.65 6.59 -2.65
CA ALA A 303 -13.96 6.10 -3.09
C ALA A 303 -13.87 5.44 -4.47
N ASN A 304 -14.76 4.49 -4.71
CA ASN A 304 -14.84 3.64 -5.90
C ASN A 304 -14.70 4.40 -7.24
N ASN A 305 -13.91 3.84 -8.15
CA ASN A 305 -13.58 4.33 -9.49
C ASN A 305 -13.14 5.82 -9.50
N GLY A 306 -12.20 6.17 -8.65
CA GLY A 306 -11.67 7.53 -8.57
C GLY A 306 -10.95 7.99 -9.85
N TYR A 307 -11.22 9.24 -10.24
CA TYR A 307 -10.51 10.00 -11.26
C TYR A 307 -10.26 11.43 -10.78
N ARG A 308 -9.60 12.29 -11.58
CA ARG A 308 -9.19 13.64 -11.13
C ARG A 308 -10.34 14.45 -10.53
N ASP A 309 -11.51 14.41 -11.17
CA ASP A 309 -12.62 15.31 -10.82
C ASP A 309 -13.77 14.60 -10.10
N GLY A 310 -13.67 13.31 -9.73
CA GLY A 310 -14.77 12.63 -9.03
C GLY A 310 -14.59 11.13 -8.83
N PHE A 311 -15.69 10.47 -8.47
CA PHE A 311 -15.83 9.04 -8.16
C PHE A 311 -17.17 8.51 -8.68
N SER A 312 -17.41 7.20 -8.60
CA SER A 312 -18.71 6.60 -8.94
C SER A 312 -19.88 7.21 -8.16
N GLY A 313 -19.72 7.38 -6.85
CA GLY A 313 -20.74 7.92 -5.94
C GLY A 313 -20.51 9.38 -5.51
N LEU A 314 -19.80 10.18 -6.33
CA LEU A 314 -19.67 11.65 -6.17
C LEU A 314 -18.92 12.21 -7.39
N ASN A 315 -19.65 12.60 -8.44
CA ASN A 315 -19.08 12.95 -9.75
C ASN A 315 -18.97 14.46 -10.04
N ASN A 316 -18.91 15.27 -8.97
CA ASN A 316 -18.72 16.73 -9.02
C ASN A 316 -19.82 17.50 -9.76
N THR A 317 -21.05 17.00 -9.66
CA THR A 317 -22.28 17.72 -10.02
C THR A 317 -22.95 18.27 -8.77
N GLU A 318 -23.87 19.24 -8.93
CA GLU A 318 -24.71 19.72 -7.82
C GLU A 318 -25.56 18.59 -7.24
N GLU A 319 -26.17 17.78 -8.10
CA GLU A 319 -26.97 16.60 -7.72
C GLU A 319 -26.17 15.61 -6.87
N SER A 320 -24.99 15.17 -7.33
CA SER A 320 -24.18 14.23 -6.56
C SER A 320 -23.66 14.83 -5.24
N PHE A 321 -23.46 16.15 -5.16
CA PHE A 321 -23.09 16.81 -3.90
C PHE A 321 -24.25 16.79 -2.88
N GLU A 322 -25.48 16.99 -3.34
CA GLU A 322 -26.68 16.99 -2.50
C GLU A 322 -27.11 15.57 -2.09
N GLU A 323 -27.08 14.62 -3.03
CA GLU A 323 -27.61 13.27 -2.83
C GLU A 323 -26.56 12.31 -2.24
N ASP A 324 -25.35 12.27 -2.81
CA ASP A 324 -24.33 11.30 -2.43
C ASP A 324 -23.28 11.90 -1.48
N GLY A 325 -22.91 13.16 -1.67
CA GLY A 325 -21.78 13.81 -1.01
C GLY A 325 -21.96 14.06 0.48
N MET A 326 -23.18 13.93 1.02
CA MET A 326 -23.53 14.30 2.40
C MET A 326 -23.07 15.73 2.77
N GLY A 327 -23.06 16.66 1.81
CA GLY A 327 -22.55 18.02 1.99
C GLY A 327 -21.01 18.14 2.00
N VAL A 328 -20.29 17.10 1.57
CA VAL A 328 -18.83 17.07 1.42
C VAL A 328 -18.48 17.02 -0.07
N SER A 329 -17.70 18.00 -0.55
CA SER A 329 -17.28 18.04 -1.96
C SER A 329 -16.23 16.98 -2.30
N VAL A 330 -16.02 16.70 -3.59
CA VAL A 330 -14.98 15.77 -4.10
C VAL A 330 -13.61 16.12 -3.51
N ASP A 331 -13.19 17.38 -3.65
CA ASP A 331 -11.88 17.84 -3.16
C ASP A 331 -11.77 17.66 -1.64
N GLN A 332 -12.85 17.94 -0.91
CA GLN A 332 -12.87 17.81 0.53
C GLN A 332 -12.76 16.34 0.98
N ARG A 333 -13.48 15.42 0.31
CA ARG A 333 -13.40 13.97 0.56
C ARG A 333 -11.99 13.46 0.26
N LYS A 334 -11.40 13.83 -0.89
CA LYS A 334 -10.01 13.50 -1.25
C LYS A 334 -9.02 13.93 -0.18
N MET A 335 -9.09 15.19 0.25
CA MET A 335 -8.16 15.71 1.25
C MET A 335 -8.31 15.03 2.62
N ASN A 336 -9.54 14.66 3.01
CA ASN A 336 -9.79 13.89 4.23
C ASN A 336 -9.15 12.50 4.16
N ALA A 337 -9.36 11.79 3.05
CA ALA A 337 -8.83 10.45 2.80
C ALA A 337 -7.30 10.44 2.76
N VAL A 338 -6.71 11.31 1.96
CA VAL A 338 -5.26 11.45 1.76
C VAL A 338 -4.56 11.76 3.08
N ARG A 339 -5.11 12.68 3.88
CA ARG A 339 -4.58 12.99 5.20
C ARG A 339 -4.64 11.77 6.14
N ALA A 340 -5.79 11.09 6.22
CA ALA A 340 -5.91 9.90 7.05
C ALA A 340 -4.93 8.80 6.62
N TYR A 341 -4.78 8.58 5.31
CA TYR A 341 -3.85 7.60 4.75
C TYR A 341 -2.39 7.94 5.13
N PHE A 342 -1.95 9.18 4.95
CA PHE A 342 -0.60 9.57 5.38
C PHE A 342 -0.39 9.48 6.88
N GLU A 343 -1.39 9.80 7.70
CA GLU A 343 -1.28 9.69 9.15
C GLU A 343 -1.10 8.24 9.61
N TRP A 344 -1.78 7.29 8.94
CA TRP A 344 -1.88 5.90 9.36
C TRP A 344 -0.95 4.92 8.64
N MET A 345 -0.42 5.28 7.47
CA MET A 345 0.47 4.41 6.70
C MET A 345 1.95 4.75 6.93
N PRO A 346 2.86 3.74 6.97
CA PRO A 346 4.28 3.94 7.21
C PRO A 346 5.03 4.43 5.96
N ILE A 347 4.49 5.44 5.28
CA ILE A 347 5.05 6.01 4.04
C ILE A 347 5.64 7.40 4.26
N ARG A 348 6.64 7.75 3.45
CA ARG A 348 7.10 9.12 3.30
C ARG A 348 6.12 9.88 2.41
N GLN A 349 5.96 11.15 2.74
CA GLN A 349 5.43 12.08 1.78
C GLN A 349 6.54 12.45 0.78
N VAL A 350 6.27 12.26 -0.50
CA VAL A 350 7.27 12.43 -1.58
C VAL A 350 7.61 13.90 -1.79
N ASP A 351 6.57 14.73 -1.77
CA ASP A 351 6.64 16.16 -1.96
C ASP A 351 5.59 16.80 -1.06
N MET A 352 6.06 17.63 -0.13
CA MET A 352 5.20 18.25 0.87
C MET A 352 4.30 19.34 0.28
N ASP A 353 4.55 19.81 -0.94
CA ASP A 353 3.68 20.81 -1.58
C ASP A 353 2.83 20.20 -2.70
N ASN A 354 2.91 18.87 -2.89
CA ASN A 354 2.08 18.12 -3.82
C ASN A 354 1.33 17.01 -3.07
N ASN A 355 0.16 17.38 -2.53
CA ASN A 355 -0.57 16.58 -1.56
C ASN A 355 -1.07 15.23 -2.09
N LEU A 356 -1.27 15.11 -3.40
CA LEU A 356 -1.72 13.89 -4.05
C LEU A 356 -0.56 13.04 -4.59
N ARG A 357 0.69 13.46 -4.38
CA ARG A 357 1.84 12.72 -4.88
C ARG A 357 2.25 11.58 -3.97
N ILE A 358 1.90 10.37 -4.37
CA ILE A 358 2.33 9.12 -3.73
C ILE A 358 3.37 8.33 -4.55
N TRP A 359 3.42 8.51 -5.88
CA TRP A 359 4.31 7.74 -6.75
C TRP A 359 5.78 8.07 -6.48
N ARG A 360 6.59 7.02 -6.38
CA ARG A 360 8.00 7.07 -5.97
C ARG A 360 8.74 5.80 -6.42
N SER A 361 10.07 5.82 -6.32
CA SER A 361 10.92 4.73 -6.79
C SER A 361 11.95 4.32 -5.75
N PHE A 362 12.25 3.02 -5.65
CA PHE A 362 13.21 2.42 -4.75
C PHE A 362 14.26 1.64 -5.53
N GLN A 363 15.52 1.72 -5.11
CA GLN A 363 16.63 1.04 -5.78
C GLN A 363 17.15 -0.07 -4.87
N PHE A 364 16.92 -1.32 -5.27
CA PHE A 364 17.43 -2.49 -4.59
C PHE A 364 18.76 -2.89 -5.22
N GLY A 365 19.75 -2.04 -5.02
CA GLY A 365 21.10 -2.27 -5.51
C GLY A 365 21.15 -2.31 -7.03
N SER A 366 22.02 -3.17 -7.54
CA SER A 366 22.11 -3.47 -8.97
C SER A 366 21.03 -4.47 -9.43
N LEU A 367 20.27 -5.04 -8.50
CA LEU A 367 19.32 -6.11 -8.80
C LEU A 367 18.05 -5.56 -9.45
N PHE A 368 17.30 -4.67 -8.79
CA PHE A 368 16.11 -4.09 -9.40
C PHE A 368 15.82 -2.65 -8.97
N ASP A 369 15.10 -1.93 -9.81
CA ASP A 369 14.39 -0.71 -9.44
C ASP A 369 12.90 -1.04 -9.32
N LEU A 370 12.27 -0.66 -8.20
CA LEU A 370 10.82 -0.70 -8.02
C LEU A 370 10.25 0.70 -8.22
N THR A 371 9.33 0.86 -9.16
CA THR A 371 8.63 2.11 -9.43
C THR A 371 7.15 1.95 -9.07
N MET A 372 6.70 2.64 -8.03
CA MET A 372 5.30 2.63 -7.59
C MET A 372 4.54 3.79 -8.26
N LEU A 373 3.45 3.47 -8.96
CA LEU A 373 2.60 4.42 -9.68
C LEU A 373 1.37 4.84 -8.85
N ASP A 374 0.77 5.95 -9.24
CA ASP A 374 -0.62 6.33 -8.97
C ASP A 374 -1.39 6.32 -10.30
N THR A 375 -2.40 5.46 -10.44
CA THR A 375 -3.28 5.40 -11.61
C THR A 375 -4.73 5.73 -11.23
N ARG A 376 -4.95 6.55 -10.19
CA ARG A 376 -6.29 6.91 -9.71
C ARG A 376 -6.46 8.40 -9.49
N ASN A 377 -5.78 8.94 -8.49
CA ASN A 377 -6.28 10.14 -7.82
C ASN A 377 -5.59 11.43 -8.26
N TYR A 378 -4.43 11.32 -8.91
CA TYR A 378 -3.62 12.48 -9.27
C TYR A 378 -4.20 13.29 -10.44
N ASP A 379 -4.20 12.74 -11.65
CA ASP A 379 -4.59 13.45 -12.88
C ASP A 379 -5.19 12.49 -13.92
N ARG A 380 -5.80 11.41 -13.43
CA ARG A 380 -6.51 10.42 -14.25
C ARG A 380 -7.70 11.04 -14.96
N SER A 381 -7.81 10.79 -16.27
CA SER A 381 -9.01 11.13 -17.05
C SER A 381 -10.23 10.36 -16.54
N ILE A 382 -11.45 10.83 -16.82
CA ILE A 382 -12.67 10.13 -16.40
C ILE A 382 -12.66 8.65 -16.81
N THR A 383 -13.08 7.80 -15.88
CA THR A 383 -13.22 6.35 -16.03
C THR A 383 -14.69 5.93 -16.18
N THR A 384 -14.95 4.62 -16.31
CA THR A 384 -16.33 4.11 -16.23
C THR A 384 -16.90 4.32 -14.82
N LEU A 385 -18.10 4.86 -14.76
CA LEU A 385 -18.94 5.03 -13.59
C LEU A 385 -20.20 4.14 -13.70
N GLY A 386 -20.12 3.09 -14.53
CA GLY A 386 -21.24 2.21 -14.89
C GLY A 386 -22.09 2.76 -16.04
N TRP A 387 -22.62 3.98 -15.91
CA TRP A 387 -23.55 4.55 -16.90
C TRP A 387 -22.88 5.09 -18.18
N ASN A 388 -21.57 5.34 -18.15
CA ASN A 388 -20.81 5.92 -19.26
C ASN A 388 -19.83 4.94 -19.92
N THR A 389 -19.88 3.63 -19.63
CA THR A 389 -18.88 2.65 -20.10
C THR A 389 -18.62 2.76 -21.60
N HIS A 390 -19.68 2.79 -22.42
CA HIS A 390 -19.55 2.90 -23.87
C HIS A 390 -18.80 4.16 -24.33
N TYR A 391 -19.10 5.31 -23.72
CA TYR A 391 -18.38 6.55 -23.98
C TYR A 391 -16.89 6.44 -23.62
N ILE A 392 -16.56 5.72 -22.54
CA ILE A 392 -15.16 5.48 -22.16
C ILE A 392 -14.48 4.57 -23.19
N THR A 393 -15.17 3.57 -23.74
CA THR A 393 -14.64 2.73 -24.82
C THR A 393 -14.34 3.57 -26.07
N GLU A 394 -15.24 4.45 -26.50
CA GLU A 394 -15.01 5.32 -27.67
C GLU A 394 -13.77 6.23 -27.52
N LEU A 395 -13.42 6.57 -26.29
CA LEU A 395 -12.31 7.46 -25.97
C LEU A 395 -10.96 6.77 -25.75
N LEU A 396 -10.89 5.43 -25.67
CA LEU A 396 -9.67 4.72 -25.23
C LEU A 396 -8.39 5.09 -26.01
N ASN A 397 -8.53 5.40 -27.31
CA ASN A 397 -7.44 5.79 -28.20
C ASN A 397 -7.23 7.30 -28.34
N HIS A 398 -8.04 8.13 -27.68
CA HIS A 398 -7.93 9.58 -27.80
C HIS A 398 -6.57 10.04 -27.24
N ALA A 399 -5.80 10.82 -28.02
CA ALA A 399 -4.40 11.12 -27.70
C ALA A 399 -4.19 11.79 -26.33
N SER A 400 -5.17 12.55 -25.86
CA SER A 400 -5.12 13.23 -24.56
C SER A 400 -5.50 12.35 -23.36
N ARG A 401 -5.94 11.11 -23.58
CA ARG A 401 -6.27 10.19 -22.47
C ARG A 401 -5.04 9.84 -21.67
N THR A 402 -5.19 9.86 -20.35
CA THR A 402 -4.12 9.59 -19.39
C THR A 402 -4.67 8.99 -18.10
N LEU A 403 -3.93 8.01 -17.56
CA LEU A 403 -4.13 7.45 -16.21
C LEU A 403 -3.35 8.23 -15.14
N MET A 404 -2.23 8.82 -15.52
CA MET A 404 -1.21 9.31 -14.59
C MET A 404 -1.02 10.84 -14.65
N GLY A 405 -1.50 11.48 -15.71
CA GLY A 405 -1.16 12.86 -16.03
C GLY A 405 0.25 13.03 -16.59
N SER A 406 0.48 14.19 -17.21
CA SER A 406 1.74 14.47 -17.89
C SER A 406 2.96 14.45 -16.97
N LEU A 407 2.82 14.86 -15.70
CA LEU A 407 3.93 14.93 -14.75
C LEU A 407 4.43 13.53 -14.36
N GLN A 408 3.53 12.63 -13.99
CA GLN A 408 3.89 11.27 -13.63
C GLN A 408 4.27 10.45 -14.86
N GLU A 409 3.61 10.60 -16.01
CA GLU A 409 4.03 9.96 -17.27
C GLU A 409 5.49 10.26 -17.59
N ASN A 410 5.85 11.56 -17.65
CA ASN A 410 7.22 11.97 -17.94
C ASN A 410 8.20 11.47 -16.87
N TRP A 411 7.82 11.53 -15.59
CA TRP A 411 8.65 10.99 -14.52
C TRP A 411 8.89 9.49 -14.68
N PHE A 412 7.84 8.71 -14.94
CA PHE A 412 7.87 7.25 -15.05
C PHE A 412 8.72 6.81 -16.23
N TYR A 413 8.50 7.38 -17.41
CA TYR A 413 9.29 7.08 -18.61
C TYR A 413 10.78 7.38 -18.39
N ASN A 414 11.07 8.49 -17.71
CA ASN A 414 12.43 8.81 -17.31
C ASN A 414 13.00 7.82 -16.28
N GLN A 415 12.20 7.28 -15.35
CA GLN A 415 12.68 6.25 -14.42
C GLN A 415 13.04 4.95 -15.15
N LEU A 416 12.22 4.50 -16.09
CA LEU A 416 12.52 3.31 -16.90
C LEU A 416 13.84 3.47 -17.66
N VAL A 417 14.01 4.60 -18.35
CA VAL A 417 15.25 4.90 -19.11
C VAL A 417 16.46 5.01 -18.17
N LYS A 418 16.31 5.66 -17.02
CA LYS A 418 17.41 5.79 -16.03
C LYS A 418 17.79 4.46 -15.40
N SER A 419 16.80 3.62 -15.10
CA SER A 419 17.01 2.28 -14.54
C SER A 419 17.78 1.41 -15.51
N PHE A 420 17.33 1.34 -16.77
CA PHE A 420 18.00 0.59 -17.82
C PHE A 420 19.43 1.09 -18.07
N ARG A 421 19.62 2.42 -18.23
CA ARG A 421 20.96 3.00 -18.44
C ARG A 421 21.92 2.80 -17.26
N ARG A 422 21.38 2.68 -16.04
CA ARG A 422 22.17 2.38 -14.84
C ARG A 422 22.68 0.93 -14.83
N GLY A 423 22.02 0.04 -15.57
CA GLY A 423 22.33 -1.40 -15.56
C GLY A 423 21.66 -2.15 -14.41
N ALA A 424 20.51 -1.67 -13.91
CA ALA A 424 19.69 -2.47 -13.00
C ALA A 424 19.22 -3.74 -13.74
N THR A 425 19.27 -4.90 -13.10
CA THR A 425 18.90 -6.16 -13.78
C THR A 425 17.41 -6.18 -14.13
N TRP A 426 16.53 -5.84 -13.19
CA TRP A 426 15.08 -5.85 -13.36
C TRP A 426 14.43 -4.48 -13.12
N ARG A 427 13.28 -4.26 -13.76
CA ARG A 427 12.42 -3.09 -13.56
C ARG A 427 11.07 -3.59 -13.09
N LEU A 428 10.79 -3.44 -11.80
CA LEU A 428 9.50 -3.75 -11.21
C LEU A 428 8.64 -2.49 -11.21
N ILE A 429 7.40 -2.62 -11.66
CA ILE A 429 6.48 -1.50 -11.83
C ILE A 429 5.20 -1.84 -11.07
N GLY A 430 5.03 -1.23 -9.90
CA GLY A 430 3.81 -1.36 -9.10
C GLY A 430 2.72 -0.45 -9.65
N SER A 431 1.65 -1.06 -10.17
CA SER A 431 0.43 -0.42 -10.65
C SER A 431 -0.76 -0.97 -9.87
N GLN A 432 -1.83 -0.19 -9.80
CA GLN A 432 -3.07 -0.59 -9.15
C GLN A 432 -3.81 -1.61 -10.01
N ILE A 433 -3.96 -1.30 -11.30
CA ILE A 433 -4.83 -1.96 -12.27
C ILE A 433 -4.04 -2.74 -13.32
N VAL A 434 -4.66 -3.78 -13.88
CA VAL A 434 -4.11 -4.67 -14.92
C VAL A 434 -3.69 -3.86 -16.16
N PHE A 435 -2.46 -4.08 -16.60
CA PHE A 435 -1.80 -3.42 -17.72
C PHE A 435 -1.97 -4.16 -19.03
N SER A 436 -1.87 -5.49 -19.02
CA SER A 436 -1.99 -6.33 -20.23
C SER A 436 -3.34 -6.12 -20.89
N ARG A 437 -3.41 -6.34 -22.21
CA ARG A 437 -4.70 -6.25 -22.90
C ARG A 437 -5.49 -7.49 -22.53
N VAL A 438 -6.74 -7.30 -22.11
CA VAL A 438 -7.65 -8.39 -21.75
C VAL A 438 -8.99 -8.14 -22.39
N ASN A 439 -9.24 -8.85 -23.48
CA ASN A 439 -10.56 -9.01 -24.05
C ASN A 439 -11.45 -9.79 -23.06
N ILE A 440 -12.49 -9.12 -22.57
CA ILE A 440 -13.46 -9.62 -21.60
C ILE A 440 -14.86 -9.82 -22.21
N THR A 441 -15.00 -9.80 -23.55
CA THR A 441 -16.28 -9.97 -24.26
C THR A 441 -17.02 -11.25 -23.83
N THR A 442 -16.29 -12.32 -23.49
CA THR A 442 -16.86 -13.60 -23.04
C THR A 442 -17.08 -13.71 -21.53
N TRP A 443 -16.93 -12.61 -20.80
CA TRP A 443 -17.17 -12.54 -19.37
C TRP A 443 -18.26 -11.52 -19.01
N PHE A 444 -17.93 -10.22 -19.03
CA PHE A 444 -18.87 -9.13 -18.73
C PHE A 444 -18.81 -7.98 -19.74
N GLY A 445 -17.92 -8.06 -20.73
CA GLY A 445 -17.86 -7.11 -21.84
C GLY A 445 -18.89 -7.39 -22.92
N SER A 446 -18.77 -6.65 -24.02
CA SER A 446 -19.54 -6.86 -25.25
C SER A 446 -18.64 -6.68 -26.48
N GLU A 447 -19.16 -6.92 -27.68
CA GLU A 447 -18.41 -6.60 -28.91
C GLU A 447 -18.18 -5.08 -29.04
N GLU A 448 -19.09 -4.26 -28.51
CA GLU A 448 -18.97 -2.80 -28.50
C GLU A 448 -18.03 -2.31 -27.40
N ASP A 449 -18.01 -3.01 -26.26
CA ASP A 449 -17.21 -2.70 -25.07
C ASP A 449 -16.37 -3.93 -24.63
N PRO A 450 -15.32 -4.29 -25.39
CA PRO A 450 -14.61 -5.56 -25.20
C PRO A 450 -13.59 -5.55 -24.07
N TYR A 451 -13.35 -4.41 -23.40
CA TYR A 451 -12.30 -4.26 -22.39
C TYR A 451 -12.83 -3.72 -21.07
N ASN A 452 -12.08 -3.96 -19.99
CA ASN A 452 -12.31 -3.26 -18.73
C ASN A 452 -11.92 -1.78 -18.89
N ALA A 453 -12.94 -0.93 -19.02
CA ALA A 453 -12.79 0.51 -19.20
C ALA A 453 -12.17 1.24 -18.00
N ASP A 454 -12.10 0.58 -16.84
CA ASP A 454 -11.42 1.09 -15.64
C ASP A 454 -9.95 0.66 -15.53
N ALA A 455 -9.53 -0.37 -16.27
CA ALA A 455 -8.14 -0.82 -16.33
C ALA A 455 -7.31 -0.03 -17.37
N TRP A 456 -6.05 -0.41 -17.61
CA TRP A 456 -5.20 0.26 -18.62
C TRP A 456 -5.79 0.20 -20.04
N ASP A 457 -6.67 -0.77 -20.32
CA ASP A 457 -7.35 -0.89 -21.61
C ASP A 457 -8.39 0.22 -21.86
N GLY A 458 -8.90 0.89 -20.82
CA GLY A 458 -9.68 2.13 -20.97
C GLY A 458 -8.84 3.35 -21.39
N TYR A 459 -7.51 3.20 -21.39
CA TYR A 459 -6.52 4.28 -21.59
C TYR A 459 -5.41 3.84 -22.55
N MET A 460 -5.77 3.14 -23.64
CA MET A 460 -4.82 2.64 -24.65
C MET A 460 -3.83 3.69 -25.14
N ALA A 461 -4.23 4.95 -25.30
CA ALA A 461 -3.30 6.02 -25.67
C ALA A 461 -2.14 6.17 -24.67
N ASN A 462 -2.40 6.09 -23.37
CA ASN A 462 -1.37 6.14 -22.33
C ASN A 462 -0.56 4.84 -22.28
N LYS A 463 -1.22 3.68 -22.38
CA LYS A 463 -0.57 2.36 -22.46
C LYS A 463 0.42 2.29 -23.62
N ASN A 464 0.02 2.77 -24.80
CA ASN A 464 0.86 2.82 -25.99
C ASN A 464 2.07 3.75 -25.80
N ARG A 465 1.96 4.88 -25.11
CA ARG A 465 3.12 5.72 -24.77
C ARG A 465 4.10 5.02 -23.82
N THR A 466 3.59 4.23 -22.89
CA THR A 466 4.42 3.39 -21.99
C THR A 466 5.15 2.32 -22.78
N LEU A 467 4.44 1.52 -23.58
CA LEU A 467 5.03 0.48 -24.43
C LEU A 467 6.04 1.09 -25.40
N LYS A 468 5.68 2.19 -26.08
CA LYS A 468 6.59 2.92 -26.97
C LYS A 468 7.91 3.27 -26.30
N THR A 469 7.88 3.76 -25.06
CA THR A 469 9.09 4.07 -24.29
C THR A 469 9.95 2.82 -24.09
N MET A 470 9.33 1.68 -23.75
CA MET A 470 10.06 0.42 -23.55
C MET A 470 10.68 -0.10 -24.85
N TYR A 471 9.91 -0.12 -25.94
CA TYR A 471 10.35 -0.63 -27.25
C TYR A 471 11.41 0.27 -27.90
N ASP A 472 11.19 1.59 -27.96
CA ASP A 472 12.13 2.52 -28.61
C ASP A 472 13.51 2.55 -27.95
N HIS A 473 13.55 2.33 -26.63
CA HIS A 473 14.78 2.32 -25.86
C HIS A 473 15.36 0.92 -25.63
N GLY A 474 14.71 -0.14 -26.13
CA GLY A 474 15.15 -1.53 -25.94
C GLY A 474 15.21 -1.94 -24.47
N ILE A 475 14.28 -1.43 -23.66
CA ILE A 475 14.20 -1.69 -22.22
C ILE A 475 13.66 -3.11 -22.04
N ASP A 476 14.54 -4.07 -21.73
CA ASP A 476 14.26 -5.47 -21.32
C ASP A 476 13.77 -5.65 -19.85
N ASN A 477 13.66 -6.88 -19.34
CA ASN A 477 13.46 -7.25 -17.93
C ASN A 477 12.41 -6.43 -17.14
N ASN A 478 11.29 -6.10 -17.79
CA ASN A 478 10.18 -5.38 -17.17
C ASN A 478 9.21 -6.37 -16.52
N ILE A 479 8.84 -6.08 -15.27
CA ILE A 479 7.84 -6.82 -14.51
C ILE A 479 6.79 -5.83 -14.04
N MET A 480 5.58 -5.96 -14.57
CA MET A 480 4.42 -5.17 -14.14
C MET A 480 3.68 -5.91 -13.02
N LEU A 481 3.30 -5.19 -11.98
CA LEU A 481 2.52 -5.71 -10.85
C LEU A 481 1.16 -5.02 -10.84
N ALA A 482 0.09 -5.78 -10.61
CA ALA A 482 -1.27 -5.26 -10.50
C ALA A 482 -2.11 -5.95 -9.41
N GLY A 483 -3.15 -5.26 -8.95
CA GLY A 483 -4.19 -5.70 -8.04
C GLY A 483 -5.57 -5.40 -8.63
N ASP A 484 -6.42 -4.69 -7.87
CA ASP A 484 -7.76 -4.16 -8.24
C ASP A 484 -8.82 -5.22 -8.57
N SER A 485 -8.57 -6.10 -9.55
CA SER A 485 -9.62 -6.92 -10.15
C SER A 485 -10.11 -8.08 -9.28
N HIS A 486 -9.49 -8.30 -8.12
CA HIS A 486 -9.71 -9.45 -7.23
C HIS A 486 -9.51 -10.84 -7.88
N LEU A 487 -8.68 -10.95 -8.92
CA LEU A 487 -8.43 -12.18 -9.67
C LEU A 487 -6.92 -12.32 -9.93
N ASN A 488 -6.44 -13.54 -10.13
CA ASN A 488 -5.05 -13.79 -10.51
C ASN A 488 -4.91 -13.75 -12.04
N TRP A 489 -3.89 -13.03 -12.53
CA TRP A 489 -3.55 -12.96 -13.95
C TRP A 489 -2.04 -13.00 -14.15
N VAL A 490 -1.60 -13.77 -15.15
CA VAL A 490 -0.20 -13.80 -15.55
C VAL A 490 -0.11 -13.76 -17.06
N SER A 491 0.58 -12.73 -17.58
CA SER A 491 0.60 -12.40 -19.00
C SER A 491 2.01 -12.04 -19.46
N ASP A 492 2.33 -12.33 -20.72
CA ASP A 492 3.47 -11.67 -21.37
C ASP A 492 3.09 -10.21 -21.70
N LEU A 493 4.01 -9.25 -21.51
CA LEU A 493 3.78 -7.85 -21.85
C LEU A 493 4.05 -7.61 -23.34
N VAL A 494 2.99 -7.33 -24.09
CA VAL A 494 3.03 -7.23 -25.56
C VAL A 494 2.42 -5.93 -26.08
N TRP A 495 2.93 -5.44 -27.21
CA TRP A 495 2.30 -4.36 -27.97
C TRP A 495 1.77 -4.90 -29.29
N LEU A 496 0.55 -5.45 -29.24
CA LEU A 496 -0.06 -6.18 -30.37
C LEU A 496 -0.19 -5.36 -31.66
N ASP A 497 -0.35 -4.04 -31.55
CA ASP A 497 -0.46 -3.14 -32.71
C ASP A 497 0.90 -2.75 -33.31
N HIS A 498 2.01 -3.13 -32.69
CA HIS A 498 3.37 -2.74 -33.09
C HIS A 498 4.24 -3.91 -33.55
N SER A 499 4.13 -5.08 -32.91
CA SER A 499 4.99 -6.23 -33.19
C SER A 499 4.21 -7.53 -33.15
N ASN A 500 4.60 -8.47 -34.01
CA ASN A 500 4.04 -9.81 -33.97
C ASN A 500 4.41 -10.49 -32.64
N TYR A 501 3.40 -11.07 -32.02
CA TYR A 501 3.53 -11.91 -30.84
C TYR A 501 3.23 -13.36 -31.20
N SER A 502 3.78 -14.30 -30.44
CA SER A 502 3.43 -15.72 -30.50
C SER A 502 3.25 -16.24 -29.09
N GLY A 503 2.04 -16.64 -28.72
CA GLY A 503 1.72 -17.20 -27.40
C GLY A 503 2.43 -18.52 -27.12
N GLN A 504 2.80 -19.29 -28.15
CA GLN A 504 3.51 -20.56 -27.98
C GLN A 504 4.96 -20.36 -27.57
N THR A 505 5.60 -19.28 -28.03
CA THR A 505 7.03 -19.02 -27.79
C THR A 505 7.28 -17.86 -26.82
N GLY A 506 6.30 -16.96 -26.66
CA GLY A 506 6.40 -15.65 -26.04
C GLY A 506 7.26 -14.64 -26.82
N SER A 507 7.66 -14.96 -28.06
CA SER A 507 8.45 -14.04 -28.89
C SER A 507 7.65 -12.77 -29.20
N GLY A 508 8.28 -11.61 -29.09
CA GLY A 508 7.63 -10.30 -29.28
C GLY A 508 7.24 -9.61 -27.97
N ALA A 509 7.39 -10.27 -26.82
CA ALA A 509 7.15 -9.67 -25.51
C ALA A 509 8.32 -8.78 -25.03
N VAL A 510 8.00 -7.80 -24.19
CA VAL A 510 8.94 -6.83 -23.58
C VAL A 510 9.04 -6.98 -22.05
N GLY A 511 8.36 -7.98 -21.49
CA GLY A 511 8.30 -8.22 -20.06
C GLY A 511 7.16 -9.17 -19.68
N VAL A 512 6.82 -9.19 -18.40
CA VAL A 512 5.75 -10.04 -17.83
C VAL A 512 4.91 -9.22 -16.85
N GLU A 513 3.61 -9.49 -16.81
CA GLU A 513 2.71 -8.99 -15.77
C GLU A 513 2.36 -10.10 -14.78
N PHE A 514 2.47 -9.77 -13.50
CA PHE A 514 1.94 -10.54 -12.38
C PHE A 514 0.86 -9.72 -11.69
N ALA A 515 -0.40 -10.14 -11.83
CA ALA A 515 -1.53 -9.53 -11.13
C ALA A 515 -2.11 -10.53 -10.12
N GLY A 516 -2.44 -10.05 -8.92
CA GLY A 516 -2.84 -10.88 -7.80
C GLY A 516 -4.33 -10.76 -7.46
N ALA A 517 -4.90 -11.85 -6.97
CA ALA A 517 -6.21 -11.84 -6.34
C ALA A 517 -6.24 -11.00 -5.05
N ALA A 518 -7.45 -10.72 -4.58
CA ALA A 518 -7.66 -9.97 -3.36
C ALA A 518 -7.24 -10.74 -2.10
N VAL A 519 -6.80 -10.01 -1.08
CA VAL A 519 -6.58 -10.56 0.28
C VAL A 519 -7.88 -11.12 0.85
N SER A 520 -9.00 -10.40 0.66
CA SER A 520 -10.32 -10.85 1.13
C SER A 520 -11.50 -10.40 0.28
N SER A 521 -11.37 -9.36 -0.55
CA SER A 521 -12.49 -8.86 -1.36
C SER A 521 -13.05 -9.95 -2.29
N SER A 522 -14.37 -10.01 -2.44
CA SER A 522 -15.08 -11.08 -3.16
C SER A 522 -14.73 -11.17 -4.65
N SER A 523 -14.94 -12.35 -5.24
CA SER A 523 -14.62 -12.59 -6.64
C SER A 523 -15.66 -11.97 -7.55
N PRO A 524 -15.25 -11.22 -8.59
CA PRO A 524 -16.20 -10.74 -9.60
C PRO A 524 -16.70 -11.87 -10.51
N PHE A 525 -16.18 -13.10 -10.41
CA PHE A 525 -16.82 -14.28 -11.02
C PHE A 525 -18.13 -14.69 -10.32
N GLY A 526 -18.36 -14.20 -9.10
CA GLY A 526 -19.50 -14.52 -8.26
C GLY A 526 -19.04 -15.08 -6.92
N ALA A 527 -19.66 -14.63 -5.82
CA ALA A 527 -19.32 -15.08 -4.47
C ALA A 527 -19.68 -16.57 -4.23
N ASP A 528 -20.72 -17.06 -4.91
CA ASP A 528 -21.23 -18.43 -4.79
C ASP A 528 -20.72 -19.38 -5.89
N SER A 529 -19.84 -18.91 -6.77
CA SER A 529 -19.34 -19.70 -7.90
C SER A 529 -18.46 -20.85 -7.41
N THR A 530 -18.65 -22.03 -7.99
CA THR A 530 -17.79 -23.19 -7.73
C THR A 530 -16.44 -23.06 -8.43
N ILE A 531 -15.43 -23.80 -7.96
CA ILE A 531 -14.12 -23.91 -8.62
C ILE A 531 -14.28 -24.27 -10.11
N ALA A 532 -15.19 -25.20 -10.43
CA ALA A 532 -15.41 -25.65 -11.79
C ALA A 532 -15.94 -24.54 -12.72
N GLU A 533 -16.86 -23.71 -12.22
CA GLU A 533 -17.40 -22.55 -12.95
C GLU A 533 -16.34 -21.47 -13.14
N CYS A 534 -15.59 -21.14 -12.09
CA CYS A 534 -14.47 -20.19 -12.18
C CYS A 534 -13.41 -20.65 -13.19
N ASN A 535 -13.03 -21.94 -13.16
CA ASN A 535 -12.08 -22.51 -14.12
C ASN A 535 -12.64 -22.52 -15.54
N ASN A 536 -13.97 -22.66 -15.70
CA ASN A 536 -14.59 -22.54 -17.02
C ASN A 536 -14.51 -21.11 -17.57
N GLN A 537 -14.77 -20.11 -16.74
CA GLN A 537 -14.58 -18.71 -17.12
C GLN A 537 -13.11 -18.41 -17.43
N SER A 538 -12.19 -18.95 -16.63
CA SER A 538 -10.74 -18.82 -16.83
C SER A 538 -10.32 -19.34 -18.21
N ARG A 539 -10.85 -20.50 -18.63
CA ARG A 539 -10.57 -21.08 -19.96
C ARG A 539 -11.04 -20.20 -21.10
N LEU A 540 -12.19 -19.54 -20.96
CA LEU A 540 -12.70 -18.62 -21.98
C LEU A 540 -11.79 -17.39 -22.12
N LEU A 541 -11.42 -16.78 -20.98
CA LEU A 541 -10.54 -15.60 -20.97
C LEU A 541 -9.17 -15.90 -21.57
N VAL A 542 -8.56 -17.02 -21.19
CA VAL A 542 -7.26 -17.43 -21.74
C VAL A 542 -7.39 -17.74 -23.23
N ARG A 543 -8.44 -18.44 -23.68
CA ARG A 543 -8.67 -18.71 -25.11
C ARG A 543 -8.74 -17.42 -25.94
N ASP A 544 -9.39 -16.40 -25.41
CA ASP A 544 -9.67 -15.15 -26.14
C ASP A 544 -8.50 -14.15 -26.12
N ASN A 545 -7.45 -14.44 -25.34
CA ASN A 545 -6.30 -13.56 -25.13
C ASN A 545 -4.99 -14.35 -25.24
N GLU A 546 -4.33 -14.28 -26.38
CA GLU A 546 -3.12 -15.09 -26.66
C GLU A 546 -1.98 -14.81 -25.67
N GLU A 547 -1.86 -13.56 -25.20
CA GLU A 547 -0.85 -13.10 -24.25
C GLU A 547 -1.13 -13.47 -22.79
N LEU A 548 -2.40 -13.75 -22.45
CA LEU A 548 -2.80 -14.18 -21.10
C LEU A 548 -2.44 -15.65 -20.91
N GLN A 549 -1.38 -15.91 -20.14
CA GLN A 549 -0.82 -17.25 -19.99
C GLN A 549 -1.47 -18.05 -18.85
N TRP A 550 -1.97 -17.38 -17.83
CA TRP A 550 -2.75 -17.99 -16.74
C TRP A 550 -3.78 -17.03 -16.17
N GLN A 551 -4.95 -17.56 -15.85
CA GLN A 551 -6.01 -16.85 -15.15
C GLN A 551 -6.63 -17.77 -14.10
N GLU A 552 -6.86 -17.25 -12.89
CA GLU A 552 -7.54 -17.96 -11.81
C GLU A 552 -8.41 -16.99 -11.03
N GLY A 553 -9.65 -17.39 -10.78
CA GLY A 553 -10.65 -16.48 -10.22
C GLY A 553 -11.42 -16.94 -9.00
N TYR A 554 -11.08 -18.10 -8.44
CA TYR A 554 -11.79 -18.64 -7.29
C TYR A 554 -11.15 -18.17 -5.99
N TYR A 555 -9.86 -18.43 -5.80
CA TYR A 555 -9.21 -18.19 -4.53
C TYR A 555 -9.00 -16.70 -4.25
N ARG A 556 -9.04 -16.35 -2.96
CA ARG A 556 -8.41 -15.15 -2.40
C ARG A 556 -7.00 -15.52 -1.98
N GLY A 557 -6.10 -14.56 -1.84
CA GLY A 557 -4.75 -14.87 -1.40
C GLY A 557 -3.72 -13.81 -1.71
N TYR A 558 -2.56 -14.26 -2.17
CA TYR A 558 -1.40 -13.42 -2.41
C TYR A 558 -0.40 -14.13 -3.32
N TYR A 559 0.63 -13.41 -3.75
CA TYR A 559 1.78 -14.02 -4.39
C TYR A 559 3.09 -13.47 -3.84
N GLN A 560 4.16 -14.24 -4.00
CA GLN A 560 5.51 -13.86 -3.66
C GLN A 560 6.37 -13.79 -4.91
N LEU A 561 7.31 -12.86 -4.94
CA LEU A 561 8.36 -12.80 -5.96
C LEU A 561 9.71 -13.04 -5.30
N HIS A 562 10.47 -14.00 -5.81
CA HIS A 562 11.85 -14.26 -5.45
C HIS A 562 12.75 -13.79 -6.61
N ILE A 563 13.49 -12.71 -6.38
CA ILE A 563 14.16 -11.95 -7.43
C ILE A 563 15.67 -12.15 -7.29
N SER A 564 16.28 -12.80 -8.27
CA SER A 564 17.73 -13.02 -8.35
C SER A 564 18.33 -12.34 -9.59
N PRO A 565 19.67 -12.20 -9.69
CA PRO A 565 20.30 -11.68 -10.90
C PRO A 565 20.05 -12.52 -12.17
N GLN A 566 19.57 -13.76 -12.05
CA GLN A 566 19.39 -14.70 -13.16
C GLN A 566 17.93 -14.83 -13.56
N GLU A 567 17.02 -14.80 -12.58
CA GLU A 567 15.61 -15.06 -12.79
C GLU A 567 14.73 -14.43 -11.70
N VAL A 568 13.45 -14.25 -12.03
CA VAL A 568 12.38 -13.96 -11.07
C VAL A 568 11.42 -15.13 -11.03
N ASN A 569 11.18 -15.66 -9.84
CA ASN A 569 10.15 -16.69 -9.60
C ASN A 569 8.96 -16.07 -8.88
N ALA A 570 7.76 -16.24 -9.45
CA ALA A 570 6.50 -15.82 -8.87
C ALA A 570 5.72 -17.03 -8.36
N GLU A 571 5.36 -17.04 -7.08
CA GLU A 571 4.64 -18.14 -6.43
C GLU A 571 3.27 -17.63 -5.93
N TYR A 572 2.19 -18.21 -6.45
CA TYR A 572 0.81 -17.82 -6.13
C TYR A 572 0.20 -18.76 -5.09
N PHE A 573 -0.44 -18.19 -4.08
CA PHE A 573 -1.07 -18.93 -2.98
C PHE A 573 -2.55 -18.55 -2.85
N GLY A 574 -3.40 -19.57 -2.68
CA GLY A 574 -4.83 -19.44 -2.43
C GLY A 574 -5.17 -19.76 -0.98
N LEU A 575 -6.23 -19.12 -0.47
CA LEU A 575 -6.73 -19.31 0.89
C LEU A 575 -8.01 -20.17 0.87
N PRO A 576 -7.99 -21.37 1.47
CA PRO A 576 -9.16 -22.25 1.48
C PRO A 576 -10.36 -21.69 2.26
N SER A 577 -10.15 -20.80 3.23
CA SER A 577 -11.24 -20.17 3.98
C SER A 577 -10.84 -18.81 4.55
N LEU A 578 -11.79 -17.88 4.48
CA LEU A 578 -11.71 -16.55 5.10
C LEU A 578 -12.63 -16.37 6.30
N LEU A 579 -13.39 -17.40 6.68
CA LEU A 579 -14.41 -17.31 7.75
C LEU A 579 -13.79 -17.13 9.14
N THR A 580 -12.57 -17.64 9.34
CA THR A 580 -11.85 -17.57 10.60
C THR A 580 -10.41 -17.18 10.35
N ARG A 581 -9.76 -16.63 11.38
CA ARG A 581 -8.31 -16.50 11.40
C ARG A 581 -7.66 -17.88 11.43
N ASN A 582 -6.84 -18.21 10.45
CA ASN A 582 -6.15 -19.50 10.33
C ASN A 582 -4.86 -19.37 9.49
N GLY A 583 -4.03 -20.41 9.50
CA GLY A 583 -2.77 -20.46 8.75
C GLY A 583 -2.85 -21.11 7.37
N TYR A 584 -4.05 -21.40 6.85
CA TYR A 584 -4.23 -22.31 5.71
C TYR A 584 -3.90 -21.65 4.37
N GLU A 585 -3.18 -22.38 3.52
CA GLU A 585 -2.93 -22.01 2.13
C GLU A 585 -2.79 -23.22 1.21
N VAL A 586 -3.06 -22.99 -0.07
CA VAL A 586 -2.78 -23.92 -1.17
C VAL A 586 -1.86 -23.23 -2.17
N SER A 587 -0.87 -23.96 -2.70
CA SER A 587 -0.09 -23.49 -3.84
C SER A 587 -0.97 -23.50 -5.08
N LEU A 588 -0.97 -22.44 -5.88
CA LEU A 588 -1.80 -22.33 -7.08
C LEU A 588 -0.99 -22.52 -8.36
N ALA A 589 0.09 -21.77 -8.50
CA ALA A 589 0.92 -21.76 -9.70
C ALA A 589 2.27 -21.08 -9.41
N ASN A 590 3.32 -21.54 -10.11
CA ASN A 590 4.65 -20.96 -10.04
C ASN A 590 5.11 -20.56 -11.44
N PHE A 591 5.70 -19.37 -11.59
CA PHE A 591 6.14 -18.84 -12.87
C PHE A 591 7.58 -18.34 -12.78
N THR A 592 8.35 -18.57 -13.82
CA THR A 592 9.75 -18.11 -13.90
C THR A 592 9.91 -17.14 -15.06
N VAL A 593 10.71 -16.10 -14.86
CA VAL A 593 11.15 -15.16 -15.89
C VAL A 593 12.67 -15.13 -15.86
N GLU A 594 13.31 -15.60 -16.93
CA GLU A 594 14.77 -15.56 -17.06
C GLU A 594 15.27 -14.19 -17.51
N LYS A 595 16.44 -13.78 -17.02
CA LYS A 595 17.08 -12.52 -17.39
C LYS A 595 17.27 -12.44 -18.90
N GLY A 596 16.80 -11.34 -19.49
CA GLY A 596 16.88 -11.03 -20.91
C GLY A 596 15.85 -11.77 -21.77
N ALA A 597 15.03 -12.65 -21.19
CA ALA A 597 14.01 -13.39 -21.95
C ALA A 597 12.81 -12.51 -22.33
N ASN A 598 12.46 -11.53 -21.48
CA ASN A 598 11.32 -10.61 -21.64
C ASN A 598 9.95 -11.30 -21.76
N ARG A 599 9.86 -12.53 -21.28
CA ARG A 599 8.68 -13.39 -21.35
C ARG A 599 8.78 -14.45 -20.25
N LEU A 600 7.67 -15.06 -19.93
CA LEU A 600 7.63 -16.21 -19.03
C LEU A 600 8.47 -17.38 -19.60
N SER A 601 9.07 -18.21 -18.75
CA SER A 601 9.71 -19.46 -19.18
C SER A 601 8.65 -20.43 -19.72
N ARG A 602 9.03 -21.29 -20.68
CA ARG A 602 8.14 -22.28 -21.31
C ARG A 602 8.66 -23.70 -21.07
N PRO A 603 7.78 -24.70 -20.84
CA PRO A 603 6.32 -24.59 -20.75
C PRO A 603 5.90 -23.71 -19.56
N VAL A 604 4.86 -22.88 -19.77
CA VAL A 604 4.35 -21.95 -18.73
C VAL A 604 4.00 -22.74 -17.49
N ALA A 605 4.48 -22.30 -16.32
CA ALA A 605 4.30 -22.98 -15.04
C ALA A 605 4.72 -24.46 -15.03
N GLY A 606 5.70 -24.85 -15.87
CA GLY A 606 6.09 -26.25 -16.02
C GLY A 606 5.06 -27.11 -16.77
N GLY A 607 3.99 -26.50 -17.32
CA GLY A 607 2.92 -27.17 -18.06
C GLY A 607 1.70 -27.56 -17.23
N SER A 608 1.67 -27.23 -15.94
CA SER A 608 0.52 -27.52 -15.06
C SER A 608 0.34 -26.49 -13.95
N VAL A 609 -0.90 -26.27 -13.56
CA VAL A 609 -1.29 -25.45 -12.39
C VAL A 609 -2.30 -26.21 -11.52
N GLU A 610 -2.48 -25.77 -10.29
CA GLU A 610 -3.41 -26.37 -9.34
C GLU A 610 -4.84 -25.83 -9.53
N ASN A 611 -4.99 -24.60 -10.01
CA ASN A 611 -6.31 -24.02 -10.30
C ASN A 611 -6.29 -23.02 -11.46
N GLY A 612 -7.46 -22.65 -11.97
CA GLY A 612 -7.62 -21.70 -13.07
C GLY A 612 -7.50 -22.36 -14.44
N ALA A 613 -6.90 -21.65 -15.39
CA ALA A 613 -6.62 -22.15 -16.73
C ALA A 613 -5.28 -21.63 -17.26
N LEU A 614 -4.53 -22.50 -17.93
CA LEU A 614 -3.30 -22.17 -18.67
C LEU A 614 -3.58 -22.03 -20.16
N GLN A 615 -2.81 -21.17 -20.83
CA GLN A 615 -2.82 -21.04 -22.29
C GLN A 615 -2.29 -22.31 -22.96
N ASN A 616 -2.71 -22.56 -24.21
CA ASN A 616 -2.27 -23.70 -25.03
C ASN A 616 -2.55 -25.09 -24.40
N ASP A 617 -3.74 -25.29 -23.83
CA ASP A 617 -4.20 -26.56 -23.26
C ASP A 617 -3.30 -27.11 -22.12
N GLY A 618 -2.71 -26.21 -21.31
CA GLY A 618 -1.98 -26.61 -20.11
C GLY A 618 -2.85 -27.37 -19.10
N ASN A 619 -2.24 -28.23 -18.29
CA ASN A 619 -2.99 -29.10 -17.37
C ASN A 619 -3.42 -28.37 -16.10
N VAL A 620 -4.61 -28.68 -15.61
CA VAL A 620 -5.06 -28.28 -14.26
C VAL A 620 -5.12 -29.53 -13.40
N LEU A 621 -4.20 -29.64 -12.45
CA LEU A 621 -4.02 -30.83 -11.59
C LEU A 621 -4.51 -30.55 -10.16
N MET A 622 -5.78 -30.17 -10.00
CA MET A 622 -6.34 -29.73 -8.72
C MET A 622 -5.92 -30.59 -7.51
N SER A 623 -5.26 -29.93 -6.56
CA SER A 623 -4.91 -30.47 -5.25
C SER A 623 -5.76 -29.86 -4.13
N ASN A 624 -6.22 -30.70 -3.22
CA ASN A 624 -6.80 -30.29 -1.93
C ASN A 624 -5.77 -30.25 -0.80
N VAL A 625 -4.48 -30.41 -1.13
CA VAL A 625 -3.41 -30.43 -0.15
C VAL A 625 -3.15 -29.01 0.34
N THR A 626 -3.59 -28.75 1.57
CA THR A 626 -3.49 -27.48 2.27
C THR A 626 -2.32 -27.52 3.24
N HIS A 627 -1.52 -26.46 3.25
CA HIS A 627 -0.48 -26.22 4.24
C HIS A 627 -1.02 -25.30 5.33
N ASP A 628 -0.84 -25.66 6.59
CA ASP A 628 -1.06 -24.76 7.71
C ASP A 628 0.26 -24.08 8.10
N THR A 629 0.40 -22.81 7.77
CA THR A 629 1.59 -22.00 8.09
C THR A 629 1.78 -21.75 9.59
N GLU A 630 0.77 -22.01 10.43
CA GLU A 630 0.91 -21.88 11.89
C GLU A 630 1.55 -23.11 12.52
N SER A 631 1.16 -24.31 12.07
CA SER A 631 1.68 -25.59 12.59
C SER A 631 2.83 -26.19 11.75
N GLY A 632 2.91 -25.84 10.47
CA GLY A 632 3.78 -26.47 9.47
C GLY A 632 3.27 -27.81 8.94
N GLU A 633 2.03 -28.19 9.27
CA GLU A 633 1.44 -29.47 8.84
C GLU A 633 0.74 -29.36 7.48
N TRP A 634 0.68 -30.49 6.78
CA TRP A 634 -0.05 -30.64 5.51
C TRP A 634 -1.25 -31.57 5.70
N PHE A 635 -2.41 -31.17 5.19
CA PHE A 635 -3.63 -31.97 5.26
C PHE A 635 -4.50 -31.81 4.01
N VAL A 636 -5.47 -32.70 3.85
CA VAL A 636 -6.45 -32.65 2.76
C VAL A 636 -7.68 -31.88 3.23
N HIS A 637 -7.97 -30.74 2.61
CA HIS A 637 -9.17 -29.96 2.89
C HIS A 637 -10.36 -30.48 2.05
N ASP A 638 -11.54 -30.63 2.66
CA ASP A 638 -12.76 -30.99 1.95
C ASP A 638 -13.31 -29.77 1.18
N PHE A 639 -13.36 -29.86 -0.15
CA PHE A 639 -13.85 -28.79 -1.04
C PHE A 639 -15.36 -28.54 -0.93
N SER A 640 -16.14 -29.47 -0.37
CA SER A 640 -17.61 -29.33 -0.25
C SER A 640 -18.07 -28.24 0.73
N ARG A 641 -17.13 -27.58 1.42
CA ARG A 641 -17.39 -26.58 2.47
C ARG A 641 -16.59 -25.29 2.31
N ILE A 642 -16.03 -25.01 1.13
CA ILE A 642 -15.35 -23.73 0.91
C ILE A 642 -16.41 -22.63 0.84
N THR A 643 -16.54 -21.91 1.96
CA THR A 643 -17.27 -20.64 2.03
C THR A 643 -16.21 -19.54 2.08
N ILE A 644 -16.04 -18.83 0.96
CA ILE A 644 -15.09 -17.71 0.84
C ILE A 644 -15.75 -16.40 1.30
N ASP A 645 -17.07 -16.37 1.44
CA ASP A 645 -17.81 -15.18 1.85
C ASP A 645 -18.54 -15.39 3.20
N PRO A 646 -18.16 -14.68 4.28
CA PRO A 646 -18.88 -14.71 5.55
C PRO A 646 -20.21 -13.92 5.51
N SER A 647 -20.55 -13.26 4.40
CA SER A 647 -21.77 -12.47 4.23
C SER A 647 -22.96 -13.21 3.60
N SER A 648 -22.77 -14.46 3.18
CA SER A 648 -23.84 -15.36 2.69
C SER A 648 -24.61 -16.05 3.80
#